data_AF-A0A0V1PYI0-F1
#
_entry.id   AF-A0A0V1PYI0-F1
#
_cell.length_a   1.000
_cell.length_b   1.000
_cell.length_c   1.000
_cell.angle_alpha   90.00
_cell.angle_beta   90.00
_cell.angle_gamma   90.00
#
_symmetry.space_group_name_H-M   'P 1'
#
loop_
_entity.id
_entity.type
_entity.pdbx_description
1 polymer ?
#
loop_
_entity_poly.entity_id
_entity_poly.type
_entity_poly.pdbx_seq_one_letter_code
_entity_poly.pdbx_strand_id
1 'polypeptide(L)'
;MVLKSTSAGNVSVYQVSGSNVSRSLPDWIAKKRKRALKNDIEYQNRIELIQDFEFSEASNKIRVTPDGQYAMATGTYKPQIHVYDFANLSLKFDRHTDCENVDFLILSNDWTKSVHLQNDRSIEFHTKGGIHYRSRIPKFGRSMAYNASSCDLLVGASGNELYRLNLDKGRFLNPYVLDTKGGVNSVDINPVHGLVTAGLEDGTVEFWDPRSRQRAAKLFVGDQLNETVEITATSFRNDGLNFACGTSNGKSLIYDLRTSTPSIIKDQGYGYGIKKIIWLDENSSDSNKILTTDKRIAKIWDRNDGKPFASMEPSVDINDIEYIKNSGMFFMANEGMPMHTYYIPNLGPAPKWCSFLDNVTEELEEKPSDSVYSNYRFITRDEVSKLNISHLIGSKVLRSYMHGFFIDTELYDKVNLIANPNSYRDQREREIRKRIEKERESRIRSTGAITNTKIKVNKDLASKLQEKKGSTDAETVINDDRFKEMFENPEFAIDEQSHEYKQLNPVKSTKDISAPALTAAEESDEERLNLNNGNANESSSDSDSESEEDEEDEETRKLHNQKVQKEMEKLRRKKQAQEESNRFMNEMKAMTEDNTKQKAVESFGSQLLKNSKIQKPKHSNNDSRLRRHARGEAELTFVPQKLEKKPKVRFESDNSEDPESLKNSGRTKQRFDGRRRASKNAFRGM
;
A
#
# COMPACT_ATOMS: atom_id res chain seq x y z
N MET A 1 -7.17 2.80 -7.41
CA MET A 1 -7.99 3.40 -6.35
C MET A 1 -7.06 4.32 -5.55
N VAL A 2 -7.28 5.64 -5.57
CA VAL A 2 -6.38 6.59 -4.88
C VAL A 2 -7.24 7.57 -4.11
N LEU A 3 -7.40 7.32 -2.81
CA LEU A 3 -7.82 8.37 -1.88
C LEU A 3 -6.61 9.29 -1.69
N LYS A 4 -6.82 10.60 -1.81
CA LYS A 4 -5.75 11.54 -1.49
C LYS A 4 -5.66 11.64 0.03
N SER A 5 -4.54 11.18 0.57
CA SER A 5 -4.18 11.41 1.96
C SER A 5 -3.43 12.74 2.08
N THR A 6 -3.94 13.65 2.88
CA THR A 6 -3.14 14.78 3.39
C THR A 6 -2.59 14.36 4.74
N SER A 7 -1.26 14.24 4.87
CA SER A 7 -0.64 14.02 6.18
C SER A 7 -0.50 15.36 6.88
N ALA A 8 -1.22 15.52 7.99
CA ALA A 8 -1.13 16.68 8.86
C ALA A 8 -0.73 16.21 10.27
N GLY A 9 0.53 16.44 10.65
CA GLY A 9 1.16 15.65 11.70
C GLY A 9 1.38 14.21 11.23
N ASN A 10 1.90 13.32 12.08
CA ASN A 10 2.11 11.90 11.73
C ASN A 10 0.79 11.12 11.55
N VAL A 11 -0.33 11.79 11.24
CA VAL A 11 -1.67 11.26 11.08
C VAL A 11 -2.13 11.48 9.64
N SER A 12 -2.53 10.39 9.00
CA SER A 12 -3.13 10.36 7.67
C SER A 12 -4.59 10.83 7.74
N VAL A 13 -4.93 11.87 6.98
CA VAL A 13 -6.31 12.35 6.80
C VAL A 13 -6.73 12.04 5.37
N TYR A 14 -7.80 11.26 5.20
CA TYR A 14 -8.31 10.84 3.90
C TYR A 14 -9.51 11.68 3.49
N GLN A 15 -9.44 12.27 2.31
CA GLN A 15 -10.60 12.90 1.68
C GLN A 15 -11.33 11.86 0.81
N VAL A 16 -12.54 11.46 1.22
CA VAL A 16 -13.34 10.44 0.52
C VAL A 16 -14.25 11.06 -0.54
N SER A 17 -14.90 12.18 -0.22
CA SER A 17 -15.69 12.97 -1.18
C SER A 17 -15.22 14.42 -1.17
N GLY A 18 -15.30 15.09 -2.33
CA GLY A 18 -15.04 16.51 -2.46
C GLY A 18 -14.39 16.89 -3.78
N SER A 19 -14.09 18.18 -3.95
CA SER A 19 -13.61 18.79 -5.20
C SER A 19 -12.35 18.12 -5.76
N ASN A 20 -11.46 17.67 -4.89
CA ASN A 20 -10.20 17.02 -5.26
C ASN A 20 -10.39 15.59 -5.79
N VAL A 21 -11.49 14.94 -5.45
CA VAL A 21 -11.89 13.58 -5.84
C VAL A 21 -12.90 13.62 -7.00
N SER A 22 -13.72 14.68 -7.04
CA SER A 22 -14.75 14.90 -8.05
C SER A 22 -14.57 16.26 -8.73
N ARG A 23 -14.20 16.20 -10.02
CA ARG A 23 -14.47 17.18 -11.10
C ARG A 23 -13.29 18.08 -11.51
N SER A 24 -12.51 17.59 -12.47
CA SER A 24 -11.76 18.45 -13.40
C SER A 24 -12.65 19.03 -14.52
N LEU A 25 -13.90 18.56 -14.65
CA LEU A 25 -14.83 18.92 -15.72
C LEU A 25 -16.16 19.43 -15.14
N PRO A 26 -16.74 20.51 -15.71
CA PRO A 26 -18.10 20.95 -15.40
C PRO A 26 -19.16 19.84 -15.59
N ASP A 27 -20.18 19.83 -14.75
CA ASP A 27 -21.17 18.74 -14.65
C ASP A 27 -21.92 18.47 -15.97
N TRP A 28 -22.28 19.53 -16.72
CA TRP A 28 -22.93 19.37 -18.03
C TRP A 28 -22.03 18.71 -19.09
N ILE A 29 -20.71 18.95 -19.04
CA ILE A 29 -19.73 18.29 -19.92
C ILE A 29 -19.54 16.84 -19.50
N ALA A 30 -19.45 16.57 -18.20
CA ALA A 30 -19.36 15.22 -17.66
C ALA A 30 -20.58 14.37 -18.07
N LYS A 31 -21.79 14.92 -17.96
CA LYS A 31 -23.05 14.30 -18.42
C LYS A 31 -23.02 13.99 -19.92
N LYS A 32 -22.54 14.93 -20.75
CA LYS A 32 -22.42 14.74 -22.21
C LYS A 32 -21.36 13.71 -22.60
N ARG A 33 -20.25 13.63 -21.84
CA ARG A 33 -19.11 12.73 -22.09
C ARG A 33 -19.13 11.45 -21.26
N LYS A 34 -20.22 11.12 -20.55
CA LYS A 34 -20.33 9.95 -19.65
C LYS A 34 -19.87 8.64 -20.28
N ARG A 35 -20.15 8.44 -21.58
CA ARG A 35 -19.70 7.24 -22.33
C ARG A 35 -18.19 7.19 -22.58
N ALA A 36 -17.56 8.35 -22.80
CA ALA A 36 -16.11 8.44 -22.99
C ALA A 36 -15.35 8.35 -21.65
N LEU A 37 -15.90 8.98 -20.61
CA LEU A 37 -15.36 8.96 -19.24
C LEU A 37 -15.38 7.56 -18.61
N LYS A 38 -16.26 6.66 -19.07
CA LYS A 38 -16.25 5.26 -18.60
C LYS A 38 -14.92 4.55 -18.87
N ASN A 39 -14.15 4.98 -19.87
CA ASN A 39 -12.85 4.40 -20.19
C ASN A 39 -11.69 5.06 -19.44
N ASP A 40 -11.96 6.14 -18.69
CA ASP A 40 -10.96 6.85 -17.91
C ASP A 40 -10.68 6.11 -16.60
N ILE A 41 -9.40 5.89 -16.31
CA ILE A 41 -8.93 5.12 -15.14
C ILE A 41 -9.26 5.89 -13.85
N GLU A 42 -9.19 7.23 -13.86
CA GLU A 42 -9.53 8.04 -12.69
C GLU A 42 -11.04 7.98 -12.39
N TYR A 43 -11.88 7.96 -13.42
CA TYR A 43 -13.33 7.86 -13.27
C TYR A 43 -13.75 6.47 -12.80
N GLN A 44 -13.10 5.40 -13.28
CA GLN A 44 -13.36 4.02 -12.82
C GLN A 44 -12.91 3.79 -11.38
N ASN A 45 -11.83 4.45 -10.94
CA ASN A 45 -11.27 4.31 -9.60
C ASN A 45 -11.88 5.26 -8.57
N ARG A 46 -12.84 6.11 -8.94
CA ARG A 46 -13.49 7.04 -8.03
C ARG A 46 -14.38 6.29 -7.05
N ILE A 47 -14.25 6.65 -5.78
CA ILE A 47 -15.15 6.20 -4.72
C ILE A 47 -16.16 7.34 -4.49
N GLU A 48 -17.43 7.05 -4.70
CA GLU A 48 -18.54 7.89 -4.25
C GLU A 48 -19.22 7.13 -3.12
N LEU A 49 -19.07 7.63 -1.89
CA LEU A 49 -19.54 6.93 -0.69
C LEU A 49 -21.05 7.07 -0.50
N ILE A 50 -21.58 8.29 -0.67
CA ILE A 50 -23.01 8.56 -0.73
C ILE A 50 -23.33 9.05 -2.13
N GLN A 51 -24.31 8.41 -2.78
CA GLN A 51 -24.78 8.83 -4.08
C GLN A 51 -25.51 10.18 -3.98
N ASP A 52 -25.23 11.08 -4.93
CA ASP A 52 -25.84 12.41 -5.02
C ASP A 52 -25.58 13.29 -3.78
N PHE A 53 -24.39 13.13 -3.19
CA PHE A 53 -23.90 13.93 -2.06
C PHE A 53 -23.36 15.30 -2.49
N GLU A 54 -24.20 16.05 -3.18
CA GLU A 54 -23.86 17.35 -3.75
C GLU A 54 -25.07 18.29 -3.83
N PHE A 55 -24.78 19.58 -3.87
CA PHE A 55 -25.73 20.62 -4.22
C PHE A 55 -25.32 21.29 -5.54
N SER A 56 -26.23 22.03 -6.15
CA SER A 56 -25.97 22.65 -7.45
C SER A 56 -24.93 23.78 -7.37
N GLU A 57 -24.88 24.50 -6.26
CA GLU A 57 -23.96 25.61 -6.01
C GLU A 57 -23.16 25.37 -4.72
N ALA A 58 -23.80 25.52 -3.57
CA ALA A 58 -23.18 25.43 -2.26
C ALA A 58 -24.10 24.78 -1.22
N SER A 59 -23.48 24.38 -0.11
CA SER A 59 -24.16 23.83 1.07
C SER A 59 -23.96 24.74 2.28
N ASN A 60 -25.01 24.86 3.10
CA ASN A 60 -25.03 25.75 4.26
C ASN A 60 -24.68 25.01 5.54
N LYS A 61 -25.55 24.07 5.94
CA LYS A 61 -25.39 23.30 7.17
C LYS A 61 -25.59 21.82 6.92
N ILE A 62 -24.95 21.02 7.77
CA ILE A 62 -25.11 19.57 7.79
C ILE A 62 -25.24 19.11 9.23
N ARG A 63 -26.18 18.19 9.49
CA ARG A 63 -26.32 17.54 10.78
C ARG A 63 -26.60 16.07 10.59
N VAL A 64 -25.97 15.27 11.43
CA VAL A 64 -26.20 13.83 11.51
C VAL A 64 -27.23 13.59 12.60
N THR A 65 -28.13 12.66 12.33
CA THR A 65 -29.14 12.23 13.29
C THR A 65 -28.48 11.57 14.50
N PRO A 66 -29.05 11.70 15.72
CA PRO A 66 -28.51 11.05 16.91
C PRO A 66 -28.32 9.54 16.76
N ASP A 67 -29.18 8.87 15.99
CA ASP A 67 -29.07 7.43 15.70
C ASP A 67 -27.92 7.09 14.72
N GLY A 68 -27.33 8.08 14.07
CA GLY A 68 -26.20 7.92 13.16
C GLY A 68 -26.54 7.19 11.86
N GLN A 69 -27.83 7.08 11.49
CA GLN A 69 -28.30 6.42 10.26
C GLN A 69 -28.66 7.39 9.13
N TYR A 70 -28.94 8.64 9.47
CA TYR A 70 -29.32 9.66 8.50
C TYR A 70 -28.47 10.91 8.66
N ALA A 71 -28.22 11.60 7.56
CA ALA A 71 -27.74 12.98 7.55
C ALA A 71 -28.76 13.88 6.86
N MET A 72 -28.91 15.08 7.36
CA MET A 72 -29.66 16.15 6.72
C MET A 72 -28.70 17.26 6.35
N ALA A 73 -28.81 17.76 5.13
CA ALA A 73 -28.03 18.87 4.63
C ALA A 73 -28.93 19.92 3.99
N THR A 74 -28.53 21.19 4.07
CA THR A 74 -29.22 22.31 3.43
C THR A 74 -28.37 22.93 2.34
N GLY A 75 -28.99 23.25 1.20
CA GLY A 75 -28.34 23.85 0.04
C GLY A 75 -28.84 25.26 -0.26
N THR A 76 -28.04 26.01 -1.03
CA THR A 76 -28.34 27.40 -1.42
C THR A 76 -29.32 27.49 -2.59
N TYR A 77 -29.06 26.75 -3.69
CA TYR A 77 -29.81 26.86 -4.94
C TYR A 77 -30.29 25.51 -5.50
N LYS A 78 -31.56 25.38 -5.89
CA LYS A 78 -32.68 26.09 -5.27
C LYS A 78 -32.65 25.80 -3.75
N PRO A 79 -33.13 26.68 -2.86
CA PRO A 79 -33.12 26.39 -1.43
C PRO A 79 -33.80 25.05 -1.17
N GLN A 80 -33.03 24.09 -0.66
CA GLN A 80 -33.49 22.71 -0.54
C GLN A 80 -32.81 21.99 0.62
N ILE A 81 -33.52 20.99 1.12
CA ILE A 81 -33.12 20.08 2.17
C ILE A 81 -32.88 18.73 1.50
N HIS A 82 -31.71 18.15 1.73
CA HIS A 82 -31.38 16.79 1.33
C HIS A 82 -31.30 15.92 2.57
N VAL A 83 -32.01 14.80 2.56
CA VAL A 83 -31.87 13.77 3.59
C VAL A 83 -31.23 12.55 2.98
N TYR A 84 -30.11 12.14 3.53
CA TYR A 84 -29.34 10.98 3.13
C TYR A 84 -29.62 9.81 4.06
N ASP A 85 -29.78 8.62 3.49
CA ASP A 85 -29.93 7.36 4.21
C ASP A 85 -28.63 6.58 4.10
N PHE A 86 -27.95 6.39 5.22
CA PHE A 86 -26.64 5.73 5.24
C PHE A 86 -26.74 4.22 5.02
N ALA A 87 -27.87 3.59 5.33
CA ALA A 87 -28.05 2.16 5.06
C ALA A 87 -28.13 1.89 3.55
N ASN A 88 -28.71 2.82 2.79
CA ASN A 88 -28.87 2.72 1.34
C ASN A 88 -27.79 3.48 0.55
N LEU A 89 -26.94 4.26 1.23
CA LEU A 89 -25.89 5.10 0.63
C LEU A 89 -26.41 6.08 -0.44
N SER A 90 -27.65 6.57 -0.29
CA SER A 90 -28.28 7.39 -1.30
C SER A 90 -29.11 8.52 -0.70
N LEU A 91 -29.45 9.50 -1.53
CA LEU A 91 -30.46 10.49 -1.20
C LEU A 91 -31.82 9.79 -0.98
N LYS A 92 -32.45 10.07 0.16
CA LYS A 92 -33.78 9.57 0.52
C LYS A 92 -34.87 10.42 -0.10
N PHE A 93 -34.74 11.74 0.05
CA PHE A 93 -35.57 12.73 -0.63
C PHE A 93 -34.87 14.10 -0.65
N ASP A 94 -35.25 14.89 -1.64
CA ASP A 94 -35.02 16.31 -1.75
C ASP A 94 -36.32 17.07 -1.50
N ARG A 95 -36.26 18.13 -0.69
CA ARG A 95 -37.40 19.02 -0.44
C ARG A 95 -36.97 20.45 -0.63
N HIS A 96 -37.71 21.21 -1.42
CA HIS A 96 -37.44 22.61 -1.64
C HIS A 96 -38.06 23.46 -0.53
N THR A 97 -37.36 24.49 -0.08
CA THR A 97 -37.83 25.51 0.86
C THR A 97 -38.03 26.83 0.12
N ASP A 98 -38.88 27.71 0.67
CA ASP A 98 -39.14 29.02 0.06
C ASP A 98 -37.92 29.95 0.16
N CYS A 99 -37.22 29.87 1.30
CA CYS A 99 -36.06 30.69 1.60
C CYS A 99 -34.87 29.80 1.97
N GLU A 100 -33.69 30.40 1.92
CA GLU A 100 -32.45 29.78 2.35
C GLU A 100 -32.43 29.59 3.87
N ASN A 101 -31.93 28.43 4.30
CA ASN A 101 -31.80 28.07 5.70
C ASN A 101 -30.48 28.59 6.28
N VAL A 102 -30.56 29.25 7.44
CA VAL A 102 -29.41 29.71 8.24
C VAL A 102 -28.93 28.60 9.17
N ASP A 103 -29.85 28.08 9.99
CA ASP A 103 -29.59 27.00 10.93
C ASP A 103 -30.76 26.03 10.93
N PHE A 104 -30.53 24.80 11.34
CA PHE A 104 -31.60 23.84 11.54
C PHE A 104 -31.22 22.85 12.63
N LEU A 105 -32.23 22.23 13.24
CA LEU A 105 -32.08 21.19 14.25
C LEU A 105 -32.95 19.99 13.91
N ILE A 106 -32.45 18.83 14.29
CA ILE A 106 -33.22 17.59 14.26
C ILE A 106 -33.76 17.37 15.68
N LEU A 107 -35.09 17.26 15.82
CA LEU A 107 -35.74 17.11 17.13
C LEU A 107 -35.94 15.64 17.54
N SER A 108 -35.95 14.76 16.55
CA SER A 108 -36.12 13.31 16.73
C SER A 108 -34.77 12.61 16.61
N ASN A 109 -34.68 11.34 17.02
CA ASN A 109 -33.46 10.56 16.87
C ASN A 109 -33.19 10.14 15.42
N ASP A 110 -34.27 9.97 14.64
CA ASP A 110 -34.26 9.79 13.19
C ASP A 110 -34.21 11.18 12.51
N TRP A 111 -34.81 11.40 11.34
CA TRP A 111 -34.94 12.73 10.70
C TRP A 111 -36.38 13.25 10.73
N THR A 112 -37.28 12.53 11.39
CA THR A 112 -38.74 12.61 11.18
C THR A 112 -39.36 13.94 11.56
N LYS A 113 -38.73 14.66 12.49
CA LYS A 113 -39.08 16.00 12.95
C LYS A 113 -37.83 16.85 12.90
N SER A 114 -37.86 17.91 12.11
CA SER A 114 -36.78 18.90 12.04
C SER A 114 -37.36 20.31 12.09
N VAL A 115 -36.54 21.25 12.53
CA VAL A 115 -36.88 22.67 12.60
C VAL A 115 -35.81 23.44 11.87
N HIS A 116 -36.24 24.34 10.98
CA HIS A 116 -35.37 25.11 10.13
C HIS A 116 -35.59 26.59 10.40
N LEU A 117 -34.51 27.31 10.65
CA LEU A 117 -34.48 28.76 10.78
C LEU A 117 -34.08 29.36 9.43
N GLN A 118 -34.99 30.10 8.83
CA GLN A 118 -34.81 30.73 7.52
C GLN A 118 -34.29 32.16 7.63
N ASN A 119 -33.68 32.64 6.55
CA ASN A 119 -33.21 34.03 6.40
C ASN A 119 -34.33 35.07 6.55
N ASP A 120 -35.58 34.74 6.21
CA ASP A 120 -36.72 35.67 6.22
C ASP A 120 -37.39 35.86 7.60
N ARG A 121 -36.72 35.39 8.68
CA ARG A 121 -37.19 35.36 10.08
C ARG A 121 -38.29 34.33 10.34
N SER A 122 -38.52 33.41 9.42
CA SER A 122 -39.47 32.33 9.65
C SER A 122 -38.76 31.08 10.18
N ILE A 123 -39.52 30.32 10.96
CA ILE A 123 -39.13 29.02 11.50
C ILE A 123 -40.09 28.01 10.88
N GLU A 124 -39.54 27.08 10.12
CA GLU A 124 -40.32 26.00 9.51
C GLU A 124 -40.17 24.71 10.32
N PHE A 125 -41.31 24.14 10.68
CA PHE A 125 -41.41 22.84 11.30
C PHE A 125 -41.68 21.81 10.21
N HIS A 126 -40.77 20.88 10.03
CA HIS A 126 -40.90 19.80 9.06
C HIS A 126 -41.21 18.49 9.76
N THR A 127 -42.04 17.69 9.09
CA THR A 127 -42.30 16.30 9.42
C THR A 127 -41.99 15.41 8.21
N LYS A 128 -42.19 14.10 8.38
CA LYS A 128 -42.16 13.12 7.27
C LYS A 128 -43.00 13.58 6.07
N GLY A 129 -44.20 14.13 6.33
CA GLY A 129 -45.16 14.51 5.30
C GLY A 129 -44.89 15.84 4.59
N GLY A 130 -43.92 16.64 5.04
CA GLY A 130 -43.68 17.96 4.47
C GLY A 130 -43.50 19.05 5.53
N ILE A 131 -43.89 20.27 5.15
CA ILE A 131 -44.00 21.40 6.07
C ILE A 131 -45.25 21.18 6.93
N HIS A 132 -45.07 21.10 8.24
CA HIS A 132 -46.16 20.99 9.20
C HIS A 132 -46.69 22.37 9.60
N TYR A 133 -45.78 23.30 9.90
CA TYR A 133 -46.14 24.65 10.31
C TYR A 133 -45.00 25.63 10.04
N ARG A 134 -45.35 26.90 9.82
CA ARG A 134 -44.40 28.00 9.71
C ARG A 134 -44.74 29.08 10.73
N SER A 135 -43.79 29.35 11.61
CA SER A 135 -43.86 30.42 12.61
C SER A 135 -42.95 31.57 12.21
N ARG A 136 -43.16 32.77 12.76
CA ARG A 136 -42.31 33.93 12.50
C ARG A 136 -41.79 34.53 13.80
N ILE A 137 -40.51 34.86 13.81
CA ILE A 137 -39.87 35.62 14.90
C ILE A 137 -39.75 37.11 14.55
N PRO A 138 -39.73 38.03 15.54
CA PRO A 138 -39.71 39.46 15.27
C PRO A 138 -38.42 39.95 14.58
N LYS A 139 -37.27 39.39 14.95
CA LYS A 139 -35.93 39.76 14.48
C LYS A 139 -35.27 38.66 13.66
N PHE A 140 -34.18 38.98 12.97
CA PHE A 140 -33.38 38.01 12.22
C PHE A 140 -32.69 37.04 13.16
N GLY A 141 -32.96 35.75 12.97
CA GLY A 141 -32.34 34.67 13.73
C GLY A 141 -30.98 34.29 13.13
N ARG A 142 -30.03 33.91 13.98
CA ARG A 142 -28.69 33.45 13.59
C ARG A 142 -28.44 32.00 13.97
N SER A 143 -28.85 31.60 15.16
CA SER A 143 -28.64 30.25 15.69
C SER A 143 -29.85 29.80 16.49
N MET A 144 -29.98 28.48 16.65
CA MET A 144 -31.05 27.87 17.40
C MET A 144 -30.54 26.67 18.19
N ALA A 145 -31.13 26.45 19.36
CA ALA A 145 -30.87 25.28 20.20
C ALA A 145 -32.19 24.73 20.77
N TYR A 146 -32.28 23.40 20.93
CA TYR A 146 -33.48 22.75 21.44
C TYR A 146 -33.18 22.09 22.79
N ASN A 147 -33.97 22.43 23.80
CA ASN A 147 -33.91 21.78 25.10
C ASN A 147 -34.87 20.58 25.12
N ALA A 148 -34.31 19.37 25.15
CA ALA A 148 -35.09 18.14 25.25
C ALA A 148 -35.84 18.01 26.58
N SER A 149 -35.34 18.59 27.67
CA SER A 149 -35.94 18.46 29.01
C SER A 149 -37.20 19.31 29.21
N SER A 150 -37.21 20.53 28.66
CA SER A 150 -38.34 21.47 28.80
C SER A 150 -39.18 21.62 27.53
N CYS A 151 -38.78 20.94 26.44
CA CYS A 151 -39.35 21.08 25.10
C CYS A 151 -39.35 22.53 24.60
N ASP A 152 -38.37 23.33 25.02
CA ASP A 152 -38.20 24.71 24.59
C ASP A 152 -37.20 24.80 23.44
N LEU A 153 -37.59 25.44 22.35
CA LEU A 153 -36.71 25.88 21.28
C LEU A 153 -36.25 27.31 21.57
N LEU A 154 -34.95 27.49 21.68
CA LEU A 154 -34.30 28.78 21.87
C LEU A 154 -33.74 29.26 20.55
N VAL A 155 -33.98 30.53 20.23
CA VAL A 155 -33.54 31.14 18.98
C VAL A 155 -32.78 32.41 19.29
N GLY A 156 -31.48 32.39 18.97
CA GLY A 156 -30.59 33.53 18.99
C GLY A 156 -30.93 34.45 17.83
N ALA A 157 -31.25 35.70 18.13
CA ALA A 157 -31.60 36.69 17.15
C ALA A 157 -30.75 37.95 17.29
N SER A 158 -30.84 38.82 16.29
CA SER A 158 -30.29 40.16 16.36
C SER A 158 -31.08 41.00 17.37
N GLY A 159 -30.37 41.61 18.31
CA GLY A 159 -30.91 42.43 19.39
C GLY A 159 -30.85 41.75 20.76
N ASN A 160 -31.48 42.39 21.74
CA ASN A 160 -31.33 42.09 23.17
C ASN A 160 -32.15 40.87 23.67
N GLU A 161 -32.78 40.12 22.78
CA GLU A 161 -33.78 39.12 23.18
C GLU A 161 -33.40 37.73 22.65
N LEU A 162 -33.35 36.75 23.54
CA LEU A 162 -33.33 35.34 23.18
C LEU A 162 -34.77 34.81 23.14
N TYR A 163 -35.26 34.49 21.95
CA TYR A 163 -36.63 34.02 21.78
C TYR A 163 -36.78 32.58 22.22
N ARG A 164 -37.86 32.31 22.96
CA ARG A 164 -38.18 30.98 23.49
C ARG A 164 -39.55 30.54 22.97
N LEU A 165 -39.58 29.45 22.20
CA LEU A 165 -40.80 28.79 21.76
C LEU A 165 -40.94 27.45 22.47
N ASN A 166 -42.03 27.26 23.21
CA ASN A 166 -42.32 25.95 23.79
C ASN A 166 -43.05 25.10 22.75
N LEU A 167 -42.46 23.98 22.38
CA LEU A 167 -43.00 23.09 21.34
C LEU A 167 -44.12 22.18 21.85
N ASP A 168 -44.18 21.92 23.16
CA ASP A 168 -45.25 21.14 23.79
C ASP A 168 -46.57 21.94 23.85
N LYS A 169 -46.48 23.22 24.25
CA LYS A 169 -47.63 24.14 24.32
C LYS A 169 -47.91 24.87 23.00
N GLY A 170 -46.97 24.88 22.06
CA GLY A 170 -47.08 25.60 20.79
C GLY A 170 -47.16 27.13 20.93
N ARG A 171 -46.53 27.72 21.96
CA ARG A 171 -46.59 29.17 22.23
C ARG A 171 -45.22 29.78 22.45
N PHE A 172 -45.11 31.07 22.16
CA PHE A 172 -44.00 31.89 22.61
C PHE A 172 -44.07 32.05 24.13
N LEU A 173 -42.91 31.88 24.77
CA LEU A 173 -42.70 32.22 26.16
C LEU A 173 -41.97 33.55 26.25
N ASN A 174 -41.93 34.12 27.44
CA ASN A 174 -41.18 35.36 27.67
C ASN A 174 -39.71 35.14 27.25
N PRO A 175 -39.15 36.00 26.39
CA PRO A 175 -37.77 35.88 25.96
C PRO A 175 -36.82 36.15 27.12
N TYR A 176 -35.58 35.65 27.03
CA TYR A 176 -34.53 36.13 27.93
C TYR A 176 -34.04 37.48 27.45
N VAL A 177 -34.07 38.46 28.35
CA VAL A 177 -33.58 39.81 28.09
C VAL A 177 -32.11 39.83 28.47
N LEU A 178 -31.26 40.03 27.48
CA LEU A 178 -29.81 40.09 27.65
C LEU A 178 -29.43 41.47 28.22
N ASP A 179 -28.20 41.63 28.68
CA ASP A 179 -27.75 42.95 29.15
C ASP A 179 -27.33 43.87 27.99
N THR A 180 -26.89 43.29 26.87
CA THR A 180 -26.40 44.06 25.72
C THR A 180 -27.43 44.13 24.60
N LYS A 181 -27.58 45.32 24.03
CA LYS A 181 -28.28 45.59 22.77
C LYS A 181 -27.70 44.91 21.51
N GLY A 182 -26.50 44.32 21.58
CA GLY A 182 -25.88 43.55 20.50
C GLY A 182 -26.66 42.25 20.23
N GLY A 183 -26.38 41.61 19.10
CA GLY A 183 -27.04 40.35 18.75
C GLY A 183 -26.44 39.10 19.39
N VAL A 184 -27.21 38.02 19.38
CA VAL A 184 -26.74 36.67 19.74
C VAL A 184 -26.30 35.95 18.47
N ASN A 185 -25.04 35.52 18.45
CA ASN A 185 -24.46 34.80 17.32
C ASN A 185 -24.65 33.29 17.47
N SER A 186 -24.30 32.73 18.64
CA SER A 186 -24.44 31.30 18.93
C SER A 186 -25.26 31.05 20.20
N VAL A 187 -26.03 29.98 20.17
CA VAL A 187 -26.79 29.48 21.31
C VAL A 187 -26.50 27.98 21.42
N ASP A 188 -26.18 27.53 22.62
CA ASP A 188 -26.02 26.11 22.91
C ASP A 188 -26.63 25.79 24.28
N ILE A 189 -26.89 24.51 24.51
CA ILE A 189 -27.48 24.01 25.73
C ILE A 189 -26.69 22.80 26.17
N ASN A 190 -26.29 22.80 27.44
CA ASN A 190 -25.60 21.66 27.98
C ASN A 190 -26.56 20.49 28.25
N PRO A 191 -26.24 19.29 27.78
CA PRO A 191 -27.13 18.14 27.87
C PRO A 191 -27.35 17.61 29.30
N VAL A 192 -26.40 17.84 30.23
CA VAL A 192 -26.46 17.27 31.60
C VAL A 192 -27.28 18.16 32.54
N HIS A 193 -26.83 19.40 32.74
CA HIS A 193 -27.47 20.32 33.69
C HIS A 193 -28.53 21.24 33.06
N GLY A 194 -28.56 21.38 31.74
CA GLY A 194 -29.52 22.22 31.03
C GLY A 194 -29.21 23.72 31.02
N LEU A 195 -28.01 24.14 31.41
CA LEU A 195 -27.58 25.55 31.29
C LEU A 195 -27.54 25.96 29.81
N VAL A 196 -28.12 27.11 29.53
CA VAL A 196 -28.19 27.73 28.21
C VAL A 196 -27.06 28.74 28.08
N THR A 197 -26.36 28.74 26.96
CA THR A 197 -25.37 29.77 26.61
C THR A 197 -25.88 30.67 25.50
N ALA A 198 -25.62 31.96 25.64
CA ALA A 198 -25.76 32.95 24.58
C ALA A 198 -24.40 33.60 24.34
N GLY A 199 -23.83 33.39 23.15
CA GLY A 199 -22.62 34.06 22.69
C GLY A 199 -22.97 35.39 22.03
N LEU A 200 -22.52 36.49 22.63
CA LEU A 200 -22.86 37.85 22.21
C LEU A 200 -21.78 38.46 21.28
N GLU A 201 -22.21 39.44 20.50
CA GLU A 201 -21.33 40.26 19.65
C GLU A 201 -20.29 41.08 20.45
N ASP A 202 -20.58 41.42 21.71
CA ASP A 202 -19.69 42.18 22.61
C ASP A 202 -18.45 41.42 23.09
N GLY A 203 -18.33 40.13 22.76
CA GLY A 203 -17.28 39.29 23.34
C GLY A 203 -17.58 38.85 24.77
N THR A 204 -18.86 38.85 25.15
CA THR A 204 -19.33 38.26 26.42
C THR A 204 -20.23 37.05 26.18
N VAL A 205 -20.08 36.03 27.02
CA VAL A 205 -20.98 34.86 27.05
C VAL A 205 -21.90 35.01 28.25
N GLU A 206 -23.21 34.91 28.03
CA GLU A 206 -24.18 34.84 29.11
C GLU A 206 -24.68 33.42 29.33
N PHE A 207 -24.72 33.01 30.59
CA PHE A 207 -25.24 31.72 31.02
C PHE A 207 -26.61 31.90 31.67
N TRP A 208 -27.61 31.19 31.16
CA TRP A 208 -28.98 31.24 31.60
C TRP A 208 -29.43 29.88 32.11
N ASP A 209 -30.03 29.84 33.30
CA ASP A 209 -30.63 28.61 33.80
C ASP A 209 -32.14 28.59 33.44
N PRO A 210 -32.62 27.59 32.68
CA PRO A 210 -34.02 27.53 32.26
C PRO A 210 -35.00 27.32 33.43
N ARG A 211 -34.54 26.80 34.56
CA ARG A 211 -35.37 26.55 35.75
C ARG A 211 -35.65 27.84 36.51
N SER A 212 -34.60 28.60 36.83
CA SER A 212 -34.71 29.92 37.46
C SER A 212 -35.19 31.01 36.51
N ARG A 213 -35.02 30.83 35.19
CA ARG A 213 -35.32 31.82 34.13
C ARG A 213 -34.57 33.14 34.32
N GLN A 214 -33.47 33.09 35.05
CA GLN A 214 -32.60 34.21 35.34
C GLN A 214 -31.21 33.89 34.80
N ARG A 215 -30.44 34.93 34.54
CA ARG A 215 -29.04 34.80 34.18
C ARG A 215 -28.26 34.31 35.40
N ALA A 216 -27.54 33.21 35.24
CA ALA A 216 -26.68 32.64 36.27
C ALA A 216 -25.32 33.34 36.32
N ALA A 217 -24.69 33.57 35.16
CA ALA A 217 -23.37 34.17 35.08
C ALA A 217 -23.16 34.93 33.76
N LYS A 218 -22.19 35.85 33.77
CA LYS A 218 -21.67 36.54 32.58
C LYS A 218 -20.16 36.39 32.55
N LEU A 219 -19.63 35.93 31.42
CA LEU A 219 -18.21 35.68 31.19
C LEU A 219 -17.68 36.68 30.18
N PHE A 220 -16.61 37.39 30.55
CA PHE A 220 -15.97 38.42 29.72
C PHE A 220 -14.78 37.81 28.98
N VAL A 221 -14.98 37.43 27.73
CA VAL A 221 -13.95 36.78 26.90
C VAL A 221 -13.04 37.85 26.26
N GLY A 222 -13.61 38.97 25.83
CA GLY A 222 -12.86 40.09 25.22
C GLY A 222 -11.77 40.64 26.13
N ASP A 223 -12.08 40.85 27.43
CA ASP A 223 -11.14 41.40 28.42
C ASP A 223 -9.89 40.51 28.60
N GLN A 224 -10.04 39.18 28.47
CA GLN A 224 -8.94 38.24 28.66
C GLN A 224 -7.99 38.21 27.47
N LEU A 225 -8.51 38.50 26.27
CA LEU A 225 -7.74 38.58 25.04
C LEU A 225 -7.16 39.99 24.81
N ASN A 226 -7.60 40.99 25.59
CA ASN A 226 -7.32 42.42 25.38
C ASN A 226 -7.65 42.89 23.95
N GLU A 227 -8.68 42.27 23.34
CA GLU A 227 -9.10 42.55 21.96
C GLU A 227 -10.63 42.68 21.92
N THR A 228 -11.13 43.53 21.03
CA THR A 228 -12.56 43.59 20.73
C THR A 228 -12.91 42.43 19.81
N VAL A 229 -13.59 41.43 20.34
CA VAL A 229 -13.91 40.21 19.60
C VAL A 229 -15.36 39.82 19.82
N GLU A 230 -16.02 39.30 18.79
CA GLU A 230 -17.36 38.70 18.93
C GLU A 230 -17.25 37.20 19.16
N ILE A 231 -18.23 36.62 19.85
CA ILE A 231 -18.30 35.18 20.08
C ILE A 231 -19.15 34.55 18.99
N THR A 232 -18.52 33.77 18.12
CA THR A 232 -19.16 33.18 16.94
C THR A 232 -19.69 31.78 17.21
N ALA A 233 -19.03 31.01 18.07
CA ALA A 233 -19.41 29.63 18.38
C ALA A 233 -19.33 29.35 19.88
N THR A 234 -20.25 28.55 20.38
CA THR A 234 -20.26 28.06 21.77
C THR A 234 -20.59 26.57 21.75
N SER A 235 -19.95 25.80 22.61
CA SER A 235 -20.21 24.36 22.71
C SER A 235 -19.92 23.82 24.10
N PHE A 236 -20.88 23.12 24.68
CA PHE A 236 -20.71 22.34 25.90
C PHE A 236 -20.21 20.93 25.62
N ARG A 237 -19.40 20.44 26.55
CA ARG A 237 -19.00 19.04 26.62
C ARG A 237 -20.09 18.20 27.30
N ASN A 238 -20.18 16.91 26.97
CA ASN A 238 -21.11 15.97 27.60
C ASN A 238 -20.82 15.68 29.09
N ASP A 239 -19.63 16.03 29.59
CA ASP A 239 -19.24 15.95 31.02
C ASP A 239 -19.94 17.01 31.88
N GLY A 240 -20.42 18.09 31.25
CA GLY A 240 -21.19 19.12 31.92
C GLY A 240 -20.38 20.26 32.54
N LEU A 241 -19.05 20.10 32.69
CA LEU A 241 -18.15 21.09 33.29
C LEU A 241 -17.37 21.93 32.27
N ASN A 242 -16.97 21.30 31.15
CA ASN A 242 -16.12 21.97 30.17
C ASN A 242 -16.96 22.74 29.15
N PHE A 243 -16.53 23.95 28.87
CA PHE A 243 -17.17 24.86 27.92
C PHE A 243 -16.14 25.38 26.93
N ALA A 244 -16.50 25.39 25.65
CA ALA A 244 -15.66 25.95 24.60
C ALA A 244 -16.33 27.18 23.99
N CYS A 245 -15.50 28.19 23.73
CA CYS A 245 -15.89 29.46 23.14
C CYS A 245 -15.02 29.74 21.91
N GLY A 246 -15.65 30.05 20.79
CA GLY A 246 -15.01 30.45 19.55
C GLY A 246 -15.19 31.93 19.31
N THR A 247 -14.12 32.58 18.89
CA THR A 247 -14.10 34.03 18.63
C THR A 247 -13.99 34.33 17.13
N SER A 248 -14.36 35.55 16.72
CA SER A 248 -14.21 36.01 15.33
C SER A 248 -12.76 36.14 14.86
N ASN A 249 -11.79 36.26 15.78
CA ASN A 249 -10.37 36.36 15.45
C ASN A 249 -9.70 34.98 15.24
N GLY A 250 -10.46 33.87 15.28
CA GLY A 250 -9.91 32.53 15.10
C GLY A 250 -9.30 31.92 16.36
N LYS A 251 -9.52 32.53 17.54
CA LYS A 251 -9.06 32.00 18.82
C LYS A 251 -10.14 31.16 19.48
N SER A 252 -9.82 29.90 19.76
CA SER A 252 -10.65 28.96 20.52
C SER A 252 -10.23 29.00 21.98
N LEU A 253 -11.17 29.22 22.89
CA LEU A 253 -10.94 29.26 24.32
C LEU A 253 -11.69 28.11 24.99
N ILE A 254 -11.00 27.39 25.86
CA ILE A 254 -11.61 26.36 26.71
C ILE A 254 -11.71 26.91 28.13
N TYR A 255 -12.87 26.74 28.73
CA TYR A 255 -13.20 27.10 30.11
C TYR A 255 -13.66 25.86 30.87
N ASP A 256 -13.36 25.86 32.17
CA ASP A 256 -14.12 25.10 33.17
C ASP A 256 -15.20 26.04 33.73
N LEU A 257 -16.44 25.59 33.80
CA LEU A 257 -17.57 26.35 34.35
C LEU A 257 -17.33 26.89 35.76
N ARG A 258 -16.40 26.29 36.51
CA ARG A 258 -16.05 26.71 37.87
C ARG A 258 -15.16 27.95 37.91
N THR A 259 -14.45 28.26 36.82
CA THR A 259 -13.45 29.33 36.77
C THR A 259 -13.75 30.28 35.62
N SER A 260 -13.66 31.58 35.88
CA SER A 260 -13.86 32.60 34.84
C SER A 260 -12.66 32.71 33.89
N THR A 261 -11.47 32.23 34.28
CA THR A 261 -10.27 32.26 33.44
C THR A 261 -10.25 31.07 32.46
N PRO A 262 -9.69 31.24 31.25
CA PRO A 262 -9.62 30.16 30.28
C PRO A 262 -8.51 29.19 30.71
N SER A 263 -8.76 27.90 30.54
CA SER A 263 -7.74 26.86 30.73
C SER A 263 -6.73 26.88 29.58
N ILE A 264 -7.22 26.96 28.34
CA ILE A 264 -6.38 27.02 27.14
C ILE A 264 -6.93 28.05 26.17
N ILE A 265 -6.02 28.80 25.56
CA ILE A 265 -6.28 29.67 24.41
C ILE A 265 -5.51 29.10 23.23
N LYS A 266 -6.23 28.71 22.18
CA LYS A 266 -5.65 28.14 20.96
C LYS A 266 -6.00 28.99 19.76
N ASP A 267 -4.98 29.45 19.05
CA ASP A 267 -5.13 30.16 17.78
C ASP A 267 -5.02 29.19 16.59
N GLN A 268 -5.88 29.40 15.60
CA GLN A 268 -5.90 28.69 14.33
C GLN A 268 -4.91 29.28 13.32
N GLY A 269 -4.55 30.56 13.45
CA GLY A 269 -3.49 31.24 12.70
C GLY A 269 -3.93 32.02 11.47
N TYR A 270 -5.08 31.72 10.85
CA TYR A 270 -5.57 32.50 9.69
C TYR A 270 -6.36 33.75 10.08
N GLY A 271 -6.74 33.91 11.35
CA GLY A 271 -7.48 35.08 11.82
C GLY A 271 -8.93 35.16 11.34
N TYR A 272 -9.48 34.07 10.79
CA TYR A 272 -10.90 33.98 10.45
C TYR A 272 -11.71 33.50 11.65
N GLY A 273 -12.98 33.90 11.72
CA GLY A 273 -13.86 33.51 12.81
C GLY A 273 -14.14 32.02 12.85
N ILE A 274 -14.19 31.48 14.06
CA ILE A 274 -14.52 30.08 14.30
C ILE A 274 -16.01 29.87 14.03
N LYS A 275 -16.35 29.05 13.04
CA LYS A 275 -17.73 28.75 12.68
C LYS A 275 -18.37 27.74 13.63
N LYS A 276 -17.63 26.69 14.01
CA LYS A 276 -18.15 25.60 14.85
C LYS A 276 -17.06 24.98 15.71
N ILE A 277 -17.49 24.51 16.87
CA ILE A 277 -16.67 23.77 17.83
C ILE A 277 -17.45 22.52 18.20
N ILE A 278 -16.80 21.36 18.17
CA ILE A 278 -17.40 20.07 18.51
C ILE A 278 -16.45 19.31 19.43
N TRP A 279 -16.97 18.80 20.54
CA TRP A 279 -16.23 17.92 21.44
C TRP A 279 -16.24 16.47 20.91
N LEU A 280 -15.07 15.84 20.85
CA LEU A 280 -14.90 14.47 20.37
C LEU A 280 -14.78 13.49 21.54
N ASP A 281 -15.83 13.42 22.36
CA ASP A 281 -15.81 12.63 23.61
C ASP A 281 -16.18 11.16 23.41
N GLU A 282 -16.93 10.85 22.36
CA GLU A 282 -17.58 9.54 22.20
C GLU A 282 -16.64 8.44 21.69
N ASN A 283 -15.41 8.79 21.27
CA ASN A 283 -14.40 7.81 20.92
C ASN A 283 -13.69 7.28 22.18
N SER A 284 -13.86 5.96 22.41
CA SER A 284 -13.48 5.28 23.66
C SER A 284 -11.97 5.20 23.96
N SER A 285 -11.08 5.64 23.06
CA SER A 285 -9.62 5.60 23.25
C SER A 285 -9.01 6.96 23.61
N ASP A 286 -9.47 8.06 23.01
CA ASP A 286 -8.89 9.41 23.16
C ASP A 286 -9.98 10.47 23.44
N SER A 287 -10.67 10.37 24.58
CA SER A 287 -11.85 11.17 24.93
C SER A 287 -11.60 12.66 25.27
N ASN A 288 -10.53 13.26 24.77
CA ASN A 288 -10.06 14.61 25.15
C ASN A 288 -9.79 15.53 23.95
N LYS A 289 -10.18 15.11 22.75
CA LYS A 289 -10.00 15.91 21.54
C LYS A 289 -11.15 16.88 21.32
N ILE A 290 -10.83 18.02 20.73
CA ILE A 290 -11.78 19.04 20.32
C ILE A 290 -11.55 19.36 18.85
N LEU A 291 -12.64 19.48 18.11
CA LEU A 291 -12.67 19.92 16.73
C LEU A 291 -13.06 21.40 16.70
N THR A 292 -12.28 22.17 15.96
CA THR A 292 -12.47 23.62 15.80
C THR A 292 -12.36 23.96 14.32
N THR A 293 -13.32 24.73 13.81
CA THR A 293 -13.37 25.04 12.38
C THR A 293 -13.43 26.52 12.11
N ASP A 294 -12.56 26.97 11.22
CA ASP A 294 -12.60 28.29 10.62
C ASP A 294 -13.31 28.23 9.26
N LYS A 295 -13.28 29.34 8.53
CA LYS A 295 -13.73 29.40 7.13
C LYS A 295 -12.94 28.45 6.22
N ARG A 296 -11.65 28.21 6.46
CA ARG A 296 -10.77 27.47 5.53
C ARG A 296 -10.24 26.14 6.07
N ILE A 297 -9.99 26.04 7.37
CA ILE A 297 -9.39 24.84 7.99
C ILE A 297 -10.30 24.34 9.10
N ALA A 298 -10.34 23.03 9.24
CA ALA A 298 -10.80 22.37 10.45
C ALA A 298 -9.63 21.68 11.14
N LYS A 299 -9.33 22.03 12.40
CA LYS A 299 -8.27 21.40 13.20
C LYS A 299 -8.85 20.60 14.35
N ILE A 300 -8.24 19.46 14.60
CA ILE A 300 -8.46 18.63 15.79
C ILE A 300 -7.24 18.80 16.67
N TRP A 301 -7.45 19.03 17.96
CA TRP A 301 -6.38 19.19 18.93
C TRP A 301 -6.82 18.68 20.31
N ASP A 302 -5.84 18.40 21.16
CA ASP A 302 -6.10 17.89 22.51
C ASP A 302 -6.39 19.02 23.49
N ARG A 303 -7.46 18.88 24.27
CA ARG A 303 -7.92 19.93 25.20
C ARG A 303 -6.97 20.24 26.35
N ASN A 304 -6.05 19.33 26.69
CA ASN A 304 -5.12 19.47 27.81
C ASN A 304 -3.77 20.05 27.35
N ASP A 305 -3.29 19.59 26.20
CA ASP A 305 -1.97 19.94 25.67
C ASP A 305 -2.01 21.11 24.69
N GLY A 306 -3.17 21.38 24.08
CA GLY A 306 -3.31 22.36 23.00
C GLY A 306 -2.55 22.00 21.73
N LYS A 307 -1.99 20.79 21.62
CA LYS A 307 -1.25 20.33 20.44
C LYS A 307 -2.21 19.90 19.33
N PRO A 308 -1.93 20.29 18.07
CA PRO A 308 -2.73 19.84 16.94
C PRO A 308 -2.51 18.34 16.72
N PHE A 309 -3.61 17.59 16.64
CA PHE A 309 -3.64 16.18 16.30
C PHE A 309 -3.71 15.97 14.79
N ALA A 310 -4.65 16.64 14.13
CA ALA A 310 -4.83 16.59 12.68
C ALA A 310 -5.39 17.92 12.15
N SER A 311 -5.06 18.28 10.91
CA SER A 311 -5.71 19.38 10.18
C SER A 311 -6.37 18.84 8.91
N MET A 312 -7.57 19.33 8.64
CA MET A 312 -8.32 19.09 7.42
C MET A 312 -8.38 20.40 6.64
N GLU A 313 -7.78 20.41 5.45
CA GLU A 313 -7.62 21.59 4.61
C GLU A 313 -8.32 21.37 3.27
N PRO A 314 -9.65 21.60 3.18
CA PRO A 314 -10.34 21.57 1.91
C PRO A 314 -9.86 22.69 0.98
N SER A 315 -10.01 22.46 -0.34
CA SER A 315 -9.67 23.47 -1.35
C SER A 315 -10.70 24.61 -1.41
N VAL A 316 -11.87 24.43 -0.78
CA VAL A 316 -13.01 25.34 -0.81
C VAL A 316 -13.38 25.72 0.63
N ASP A 317 -13.94 26.90 0.81
CA ASP A 317 -14.37 27.41 2.10
C ASP A 317 -15.47 26.54 2.73
N ILE A 318 -15.35 26.32 4.04
CA ILE A 318 -16.23 25.54 4.90
C ILE A 318 -17.28 26.47 5.49
N ASN A 319 -18.55 26.04 5.46
CA ASN A 319 -19.67 26.70 6.13
C ASN A 319 -20.04 26.02 7.45
N ASP A 320 -20.03 24.69 7.46
CA ASP A 320 -20.37 23.89 8.63
C ASP A 320 -19.59 22.58 8.62
N ILE A 321 -19.39 22.00 9.80
CA ILE A 321 -18.82 20.67 9.96
C ILE A 321 -19.71 19.86 10.88
N GLU A 322 -19.81 18.56 10.63
CA GLU A 322 -20.48 17.64 11.54
C GLU A 322 -19.66 16.37 11.69
N TYR A 323 -19.63 15.86 12.91
CA TYR A 323 -18.92 14.67 13.29
C TYR A 323 -19.90 13.50 13.44
N ILE A 324 -19.59 12.35 12.84
CA ILE A 324 -20.36 11.12 13.10
C ILE A 324 -19.85 10.49 14.39
N LYS A 325 -20.73 10.47 15.39
CA LYS A 325 -20.56 9.81 16.69
C LYS A 325 -19.94 8.40 16.57
N ASN A 326 -18.99 8.09 17.46
CA ASN A 326 -18.28 6.80 17.54
C ASN A 326 -17.48 6.39 16.28
N SER A 327 -17.10 7.34 15.42
CA SER A 327 -16.32 7.04 14.22
C SER A 327 -15.20 8.06 13.98
N GLY A 328 -14.40 7.86 12.93
CA GLY A 328 -13.41 8.84 12.43
C GLY A 328 -13.93 9.74 11.30
N MET A 329 -15.25 9.75 11.03
CA MET A 329 -15.84 10.40 9.86
C MET A 329 -16.36 11.82 10.16
N PHE A 330 -16.06 12.74 9.24
CA PHE A 330 -16.51 14.13 9.26
C PHE A 330 -17.23 14.49 7.97
N PHE A 331 -18.36 15.16 8.09
CA PHE A 331 -19.06 15.81 6.99
C PHE A 331 -18.81 17.31 7.03
N MET A 332 -18.49 17.89 5.88
CA MET A 332 -18.33 19.34 5.74
C MET A 332 -19.32 19.86 4.72
N ALA A 333 -20.10 20.87 5.13
CA ALA A 333 -20.80 21.75 4.23
C ALA A 333 -19.83 22.86 3.81
N ASN A 334 -19.73 23.10 2.51
CA ASN A 334 -18.79 24.01 1.88
C ASN A 334 -19.44 24.76 0.72
N GLU A 335 -18.70 25.74 0.16
CA GLU A 335 -19.13 26.52 -1.00
C GLU A 335 -19.01 25.76 -2.34
N GLY A 336 -18.53 24.51 -2.32
CA GLY A 336 -18.40 23.69 -3.52
C GLY A 336 -19.67 22.89 -3.80
N MET A 337 -19.84 22.46 -5.05
CA MET A 337 -20.94 21.57 -5.44
C MET A 337 -20.91 20.25 -4.63
N PRO A 338 -19.79 19.49 -4.60
CA PRO A 338 -19.71 18.30 -3.75
C PRO A 338 -19.42 18.70 -2.30
N MET A 339 -20.25 18.19 -1.40
CA MET A 339 -19.96 18.24 0.03
C MET A 339 -18.77 17.32 0.35
N HIS A 340 -17.93 17.74 1.28
CA HIS A 340 -16.70 17.01 1.58
C HIS A 340 -16.89 16.03 2.73
N THR A 341 -16.36 14.82 2.57
CA THR A 341 -16.27 13.83 3.64
C THR A 341 -14.82 13.52 3.93
N TYR A 342 -14.41 13.70 5.18
CA TYR A 342 -13.08 13.34 5.64
C TYR A 342 -13.15 12.12 6.56
N TYR A 343 -12.17 11.26 6.44
CA TYR A 343 -12.00 10.09 7.28
C TYR A 343 -10.62 10.09 7.92
N ILE A 344 -10.57 9.89 9.24
CA ILE A 344 -9.34 9.80 10.02
C ILE A 344 -9.33 8.46 10.79
N PRO A 345 -8.65 7.42 10.27
CA PRO A 345 -8.61 6.10 10.91
C PRO A 345 -8.03 6.13 12.32
N ASN A 346 -7.00 6.95 12.55
CA ASN A 346 -6.35 7.07 13.87
C ASN A 346 -7.27 7.67 14.95
N LEU A 347 -8.36 8.34 14.55
CA LEU A 347 -9.32 8.90 15.50
C LEU A 347 -10.36 7.87 15.95
N GLY A 348 -10.74 6.97 15.04
CA GLY A 348 -11.73 5.92 15.29
C GLY A 348 -12.09 5.19 13.99
N PRO A 349 -12.69 4.00 14.10
CA PRO A 349 -13.04 3.17 12.94
C PRO A 349 -14.11 3.82 12.06
N ALA A 350 -14.27 3.30 10.85
CA ALA A 350 -15.38 3.70 9.99
C ALA A 350 -16.72 3.24 10.60
N PRO A 351 -17.82 3.98 10.37
CA PRO A 351 -19.13 3.57 10.86
C PRO A 351 -19.59 2.27 10.19
N LYS A 352 -20.50 1.54 10.84
CA LYS A 352 -20.93 0.19 10.41
C LYS A 352 -21.39 0.10 8.95
N TRP A 353 -22.02 1.16 8.43
CA TRP A 353 -22.53 1.22 7.06
C TRP A 353 -21.42 1.50 6.02
N CYS A 354 -20.22 1.86 6.45
CA CYS A 354 -19.04 2.11 5.64
C CYS A 354 -17.79 1.34 6.11
N SER A 355 -17.96 0.13 6.63
CA SER A 355 -16.82 -0.70 7.09
C SER A 355 -15.80 -1.00 6.00
N PHE A 356 -16.20 -0.94 4.72
CA PHE A 356 -15.28 -1.14 3.60
C PHE A 356 -14.21 -0.04 3.49
N LEU A 357 -14.48 1.17 4.03
CA LEU A 357 -13.48 2.24 4.00
C LEU A 357 -12.20 1.86 4.76
N ASP A 358 -12.33 1.15 5.88
CA ASP A 358 -11.18 0.73 6.69
C ASP A 358 -10.26 -0.16 5.87
N ASN A 359 -10.82 -1.15 5.18
CA ASN A 359 -10.05 -2.03 4.29
C ASN A 359 -9.38 -1.24 3.15
N VAL A 360 -10.06 -0.25 2.58
CA VAL A 360 -9.48 0.58 1.50
C VAL A 360 -8.33 1.44 2.02
N THR A 361 -8.47 2.01 3.21
CA THR A 361 -7.41 2.82 3.81
C THR A 361 -6.24 1.95 4.25
N GLU A 362 -6.49 0.76 4.79
CA GLU A 362 -5.44 -0.20 5.18
C GLU A 362 -4.65 -0.67 3.94
N GLU A 363 -5.33 -1.02 2.85
CA GLU A 363 -4.69 -1.36 1.56
C GLU A 363 -3.87 -0.20 0.98
N LEU A 364 -4.30 1.05 1.23
CA LEU A 364 -3.59 2.24 0.79
C LEU A 364 -2.38 2.55 1.68
N GLU A 365 -2.45 2.24 2.98
CA GLU A 365 -1.31 2.33 3.90
C GLU A 365 -0.27 1.24 3.64
N GLU A 366 -0.72 0.02 3.27
CA GLU A 366 0.16 -1.07 2.85
C GLU A 366 0.85 -0.78 1.49
N LYS A 367 0.15 -0.09 0.59
CA LYS A 367 0.65 0.31 -0.73
C LYS A 367 0.75 1.84 -0.83
N PRO A 368 1.73 2.49 -0.15
CA PRO A 368 1.94 3.91 -0.32
C PRO A 368 2.16 4.19 -1.81
N SER A 369 1.37 5.10 -2.37
CA SER A 369 1.29 5.35 -3.81
C SER A 369 2.67 5.41 -4.43
N ASP A 370 2.89 4.53 -5.39
CA ASP A 370 4.11 4.46 -6.18
C ASP A 370 4.35 5.85 -6.80
N SER A 371 5.44 6.52 -6.41
CA SER A 371 5.77 7.86 -6.90
C SER A 371 5.68 7.89 -8.43
N VAL A 372 5.29 9.01 -9.04
CA VAL A 372 5.08 9.14 -10.51
C VAL A 372 6.27 8.66 -11.37
N TYR A 373 7.45 8.53 -10.77
CA TYR A 373 8.68 8.03 -11.36
C TYR A 373 8.97 6.55 -11.11
N SER A 374 8.15 5.80 -10.36
CA SER A 374 8.36 4.36 -10.12
C SER A 374 8.36 3.56 -11.42
N ASN A 375 7.53 3.99 -12.37
CA ASN A 375 7.45 3.39 -13.70
C ASN A 375 8.55 3.87 -14.65
N TYR A 376 9.40 4.82 -14.26
CA TYR A 376 10.46 5.37 -15.10
C TYR A 376 11.84 4.96 -14.58
N ARG A 377 12.63 4.30 -15.41
CA ARG A 377 14.03 3.98 -15.11
C ARG A 377 14.93 5.07 -15.67
N PHE A 378 15.84 5.57 -14.83
CA PHE A 378 16.91 6.46 -15.27
C PHE A 378 18.02 5.65 -15.96
N ILE A 379 18.46 6.12 -17.13
CA ILE A 379 19.44 5.48 -17.99
C ILE A 379 20.52 6.49 -18.36
N THR A 380 21.78 6.08 -18.27
CA THR A 380 22.92 6.92 -18.69
C THR A 380 23.10 6.89 -20.21
N ARG A 381 23.80 7.88 -20.76
CA ARG A 381 24.07 7.94 -22.22
C ARG A 381 24.81 6.69 -22.73
N ASP A 382 25.65 6.10 -21.90
CA ASP A 382 26.40 4.86 -22.20
C ASP A 382 25.50 3.62 -22.19
N GLU A 383 24.43 3.62 -21.40
CA GLU A 383 23.45 2.53 -21.42
C GLU A 383 22.51 2.64 -22.62
N VAL A 384 22.16 3.86 -23.05
CA VAL A 384 21.40 4.07 -24.30
C VAL A 384 22.18 3.59 -25.52
N SER A 385 23.51 3.77 -25.54
CA SER A 385 24.36 3.24 -26.61
C SER A 385 24.48 1.72 -26.56
N LYS A 386 24.67 1.13 -25.36
CA LYS A 386 24.69 -0.34 -25.17
C LYS A 386 23.38 -1.03 -25.59
N LEU A 387 22.24 -0.36 -25.39
CA LEU A 387 20.92 -0.88 -25.75
C LEU A 387 20.52 -0.58 -27.21
N ASN A 388 21.39 0.05 -28.00
CA ASN A 388 21.14 0.44 -29.39
C ASN A 388 19.89 1.31 -29.60
N ILE A 389 19.55 2.17 -28.62
CA ILE A 389 18.38 3.07 -28.65
C ILE A 389 18.74 4.54 -28.83
N SER A 390 19.94 4.83 -29.33
CA SER A 390 20.42 6.20 -29.62
C SER A 390 19.51 6.97 -30.59
N HIS A 391 18.84 6.27 -31.52
CA HIS A 391 17.90 6.87 -32.47
C HIS A 391 16.62 7.44 -31.82
N LEU A 392 16.30 7.04 -30.58
CA LEU A 392 15.12 7.51 -29.85
C LEU A 392 15.39 8.78 -29.02
N ILE A 393 16.62 9.29 -29.00
CA ILE A 393 16.98 10.53 -28.32
C ILE A 393 16.23 11.71 -28.96
N GLY A 394 15.45 12.43 -28.15
CA GLY A 394 14.60 13.54 -28.61
C GLY A 394 13.15 13.15 -28.91
N SER A 395 12.81 11.85 -28.88
CA SER A 395 11.42 11.38 -28.94
C SER A 395 10.76 11.44 -27.56
N LYS A 396 9.42 11.40 -27.52
CA LYS A 396 8.64 11.37 -26.26
C LYS A 396 8.95 10.14 -25.37
N VAL A 397 9.59 9.10 -25.94
CA VAL A 397 9.89 7.83 -25.27
C VAL A 397 11.11 7.92 -24.34
N LEU A 398 12.15 8.67 -24.74
CA LEU A 398 13.33 8.94 -23.91
C LEU A 398 13.32 10.40 -23.50
N ARG A 399 12.95 10.68 -22.24
CA ARG A 399 12.94 12.04 -21.71
C ARG A 399 14.32 12.40 -21.18
N SER A 400 14.96 13.41 -21.75
CA SER A 400 16.25 13.91 -21.25
C SER A 400 16.10 14.51 -19.85
N TYR A 401 16.99 14.13 -18.93
CA TYR A 401 17.07 14.73 -17.60
C TYR A 401 18.53 14.79 -17.12
N MET A 402 19.01 16.00 -16.83
CA MET A 402 20.38 16.31 -16.40
C MET A 402 21.47 15.70 -17.31
N HIS A 403 21.88 14.45 -17.05
CA HIS A 403 22.98 13.75 -17.71
C HIS A 403 22.57 12.39 -18.30
N GLY A 404 21.27 12.08 -18.30
CA GLY A 404 20.74 10.82 -18.80
C GLY A 404 19.32 10.97 -19.33
N PHE A 405 18.63 9.85 -19.40
CA PHE A 405 17.29 9.76 -19.96
C PHE A 405 16.40 8.92 -19.06
N PHE A 406 15.14 9.32 -18.92
CA PHE A 406 14.09 8.47 -18.36
C PHE A 406 13.38 7.71 -19.47
N ILE A 407 13.22 6.40 -19.28
CA ILE A 407 12.38 5.53 -20.11
C ILE A 407 11.40 4.78 -19.22
N ASP A 408 10.24 4.37 -19.73
CA ASP A 408 9.36 3.47 -19.00
C ASP A 408 10.06 2.12 -18.71
N THR A 409 9.93 1.61 -17.49
CA THR A 409 10.54 0.34 -17.02
C THR A 409 10.16 -0.84 -17.91
N GLU A 410 8.89 -0.97 -18.30
CA GLU A 410 8.46 -2.02 -19.22
C GLU A 410 9.13 -1.95 -20.60
N LEU A 411 9.37 -0.74 -21.10
CA LEU A 411 10.03 -0.54 -22.39
C LEU A 411 11.52 -0.83 -22.27
N TYR A 412 12.14 -0.42 -21.16
CA TYR A 412 13.51 -0.79 -20.86
C TYR A 412 13.69 -2.30 -20.83
N ASP A 413 12.83 -3.03 -20.13
CA ASP A 413 12.97 -4.48 -19.98
C ASP A 413 12.81 -5.19 -21.32
N LYS A 414 11.88 -4.74 -22.17
CA LYS A 414 11.73 -5.25 -23.54
C LYS A 414 12.97 -4.98 -24.39
N VAL A 415 13.51 -3.76 -24.35
CA VAL A 415 14.71 -3.41 -25.11
C VAL A 415 15.93 -4.15 -24.58
N ASN A 416 16.06 -4.30 -23.27
CA ASN A 416 17.15 -5.02 -22.62
C ASN A 416 17.11 -6.53 -22.94
N LEU A 417 15.92 -7.14 -23.02
CA LEU A 417 15.75 -8.52 -23.47
C LEU A 417 16.13 -8.70 -24.95
N ILE A 418 15.82 -7.72 -25.80
CA ILE A 418 16.19 -7.74 -27.22
C ILE A 418 17.70 -7.52 -27.40
N ALA A 419 18.28 -6.57 -26.67
CA ALA A 419 19.70 -6.23 -26.74
C ALA A 419 20.58 -7.33 -26.12
N ASN A 420 20.09 -8.04 -25.08
CA ASN A 420 20.81 -9.11 -24.42
C ASN A 420 20.02 -10.45 -24.44
N PRO A 421 19.96 -11.15 -25.60
CA PRO A 421 19.27 -12.44 -25.74
C PRO A 421 19.82 -13.56 -24.85
N ASN A 422 21.06 -13.42 -24.38
CA ASN A 422 21.76 -14.42 -23.56
C ASN A 422 21.77 -14.12 -22.06
N SER A 423 21.10 -13.05 -21.60
CA SER A 423 21.10 -12.61 -20.20
C SER A 423 20.78 -13.72 -19.18
N TYR A 424 19.82 -14.60 -19.49
CA TYR A 424 19.46 -15.74 -18.65
C TYR A 424 20.55 -16.82 -18.60
N ARG A 425 21.23 -17.06 -19.72
CA ARG A 425 22.36 -18.02 -19.80
C ARG A 425 23.57 -17.47 -19.06
N ASP A 426 23.87 -16.19 -19.20
CA ASP A 426 25.01 -15.53 -18.55
C ASP A 426 24.81 -15.37 -17.04
N GLN A 427 23.57 -15.15 -16.58
CA GLN A 427 23.22 -15.18 -15.15
C GLN A 427 23.41 -16.58 -14.59
N ARG A 428 22.90 -17.60 -15.28
CA ARG A 428 23.05 -19.00 -14.88
C ARG A 428 24.52 -19.41 -14.82
N GLU A 429 25.32 -19.02 -15.80
CA GLU A 429 26.76 -19.31 -15.82
C GLU A 429 27.51 -18.57 -14.70
N ARG A 430 27.15 -17.32 -14.40
CA ARG A 430 27.68 -16.58 -13.24
C ARG A 430 27.31 -17.22 -11.91
N GLU A 431 26.09 -17.70 -11.74
CA GLU A 431 25.67 -18.42 -10.54
C GLU A 431 26.37 -19.77 -10.41
N ILE A 432 26.56 -20.49 -11.53
CA ILE A 432 27.34 -21.73 -11.58
C ILE A 432 28.80 -21.44 -11.21
N ARG A 433 29.42 -20.39 -11.77
CA ARG A 433 30.79 -19.98 -11.39
C ARG A 433 30.89 -19.60 -9.92
N LYS A 434 29.96 -18.79 -9.38
CA LYS A 434 29.91 -18.47 -7.95
C LYS A 434 29.73 -19.70 -7.07
N ARG A 435 28.94 -20.68 -7.52
CA ARG A 435 28.76 -21.95 -6.80
C ARG A 435 30.03 -22.80 -6.85
N ILE A 436 30.68 -22.90 -8.01
CA ILE A 436 31.97 -23.56 -8.19
C ILE A 436 33.05 -22.87 -7.35
N GLU A 437 33.04 -21.55 -7.26
CA GLU A 437 34.01 -20.77 -6.47
C GLU A 437 33.79 -20.96 -4.97
N LYS A 438 32.53 -20.95 -4.50
CA LYS A 438 32.18 -21.34 -3.12
C LYS A 438 32.55 -22.79 -2.80
N GLU A 439 32.35 -23.70 -3.76
CA GLU A 439 32.78 -25.09 -3.63
C GLU A 439 34.31 -25.19 -3.61
N ARG A 440 35.04 -24.42 -4.40
CA ARG A 440 36.52 -24.33 -4.37
C ARG A 440 37.03 -23.71 -3.07
N GLU A 441 36.37 -22.67 -2.55
CA GLU A 441 36.65 -22.08 -1.24
C GLU A 441 36.46 -23.11 -0.12
N SER A 442 35.41 -23.94 -0.20
CA SER A 442 35.16 -25.01 0.76
C SER A 442 36.15 -26.18 0.67
N ARG A 443 36.73 -26.41 -0.52
CA ARG A 443 37.62 -27.56 -0.79
C ARG A 443 39.09 -27.27 -0.49
N ILE A 444 39.48 -26.00 -0.35
CA ILE A 444 40.88 -25.59 -0.12
C ILE A 444 41.11 -25.09 1.32
N ARG A 445 40.06 -24.87 2.14
CA ARG A 445 40.22 -24.41 3.53
C ARG A 445 39.84 -25.47 4.57
N SER A 446 40.70 -26.46 4.74
CA SER A 446 40.81 -27.21 6.00
C SER A 446 42.03 -26.78 6.84
N THR A 447 42.62 -25.62 6.55
CA THR A 447 43.56 -24.92 7.45
C THR A 447 43.14 -23.46 7.56
N GLY A 448 42.90 -23.01 8.80
CA GLY A 448 42.41 -21.68 9.12
C GLY A 448 43.41 -20.60 8.71
N ALA A 449 43.14 -19.98 7.57
CA ALA A 449 43.90 -18.83 7.09
C ALA A 449 43.39 -17.56 7.80
N ILE A 450 44.26 -17.07 8.69
CA ILE A 450 44.20 -15.75 9.29
C ILE A 450 44.22 -14.72 8.15
N THR A 451 43.21 -13.86 8.13
CA THR A 451 43.22 -12.69 7.28
C THR A 451 44.22 -11.69 7.86
N ASN A 452 45.32 -11.47 7.13
CA ASN A 452 46.25 -10.34 7.22
C ASN A 452 47.55 -10.55 8.03
N THR A 453 48.51 -11.35 7.52
CA THR A 453 49.95 -11.17 7.82
C THR A 453 50.84 -11.63 6.65
N LYS A 454 51.77 -10.78 6.18
CA LYS A 454 52.71 -11.07 5.07
C LYS A 454 53.90 -11.92 5.56
N ILE A 455 53.71 -13.20 5.84
CA ILE A 455 54.82 -14.11 6.16
C ILE A 455 55.53 -14.49 4.85
N LYS A 456 56.78 -14.05 4.67
CA LYS A 456 57.58 -14.33 3.45
C LYS A 456 58.44 -15.58 3.60
N VAL A 457 58.97 -15.83 4.80
CA VAL A 457 59.97 -16.87 5.09
C VAL A 457 59.52 -17.72 6.29
N ASN A 458 59.89 -19.00 6.35
CA ASN A 458 59.56 -19.95 7.44
C ASN A 458 58.06 -20.17 7.73
N LYS A 459 57.25 -20.35 6.70
CA LYS A 459 55.81 -20.67 6.82
C LYS A 459 55.54 -21.93 7.66
N ASP A 460 56.43 -22.90 7.60
CA ASP A 460 56.31 -24.18 8.32
C ASP A 460 56.60 -24.10 9.82
N LEU A 461 57.23 -23.01 10.28
CA LEU A 461 57.33 -22.72 11.71
C LEU A 461 56.07 -22.03 12.23
N ALA A 462 55.50 -21.10 11.46
CA ALA A 462 54.26 -20.43 11.81
C ALA A 462 53.10 -21.45 11.93
N SER A 463 53.04 -22.43 11.02
CA SER A 463 52.06 -23.52 11.09
C SER A 463 52.26 -24.43 12.30
N LYS A 464 53.50 -24.82 12.63
CA LYS A 464 53.80 -25.62 13.83
C LYS A 464 53.54 -24.87 15.14
N LEU A 465 53.78 -23.55 15.17
CA LEU A 465 53.42 -22.68 16.30
C LEU A 465 51.91 -22.66 16.50
N GLN A 466 51.15 -22.53 15.41
CA GLN A 466 49.70 -22.57 15.42
C GLN A 466 49.15 -23.92 15.90
N GLU A 467 49.75 -25.03 15.49
CA GLU A 467 49.35 -26.37 15.94
C GLU A 467 49.66 -26.63 17.43
N LYS A 468 50.82 -26.18 17.91
CA LYS A 468 51.25 -26.47 19.30
C LYS A 468 50.68 -25.50 20.33
N LYS A 469 50.50 -24.22 19.99
CA LYS A 469 50.09 -23.16 20.94
C LYS A 469 48.75 -22.50 20.60
N GLY A 470 48.11 -22.85 19.48
CA GLY A 470 46.83 -22.28 19.07
C GLY A 470 46.97 -21.00 18.22
N SER A 471 45.88 -20.60 17.55
CA SER A 471 45.89 -19.51 16.55
C SER A 471 46.09 -18.12 17.16
N THR A 472 45.55 -17.86 18.35
CA THR A 472 45.65 -16.55 19.00
C THR A 472 47.08 -16.23 19.41
N ASP A 473 47.77 -17.20 20.02
CA ASP A 473 49.14 -17.02 20.46
C ASP A 473 50.10 -16.94 19.28
N ALA A 474 49.84 -17.71 18.22
CA ALA A 474 50.60 -17.62 16.97
C ALA A 474 50.46 -16.23 16.32
N GLU A 475 49.27 -15.64 16.29
CA GLU A 475 49.06 -14.28 15.79
C GLU A 475 49.81 -13.22 16.59
N THR A 476 49.89 -13.37 17.92
CA THR A 476 50.66 -12.42 18.75
C THR A 476 52.16 -12.48 18.47
N VAL A 477 52.71 -13.68 18.25
CA VAL A 477 54.14 -13.86 17.98
C VAL A 477 54.51 -13.42 16.57
N ILE A 478 53.65 -13.69 15.59
CA ILE A 478 53.88 -13.31 14.19
C ILE A 478 53.82 -11.78 14.00
N ASN A 479 52.99 -11.09 14.79
CA ASN A 479 52.86 -9.64 14.75
C ASN A 479 53.75 -8.90 15.76
N ASP A 480 54.51 -9.59 16.62
CA ASP A 480 55.46 -8.96 17.55
C ASP A 480 56.65 -8.42 16.75
N ASP A 481 56.91 -7.11 16.86
CA ASP A 481 57.98 -6.42 16.14
C ASP A 481 59.37 -7.01 16.43
N ARG A 482 59.56 -7.69 17.58
CA ARG A 482 60.83 -8.38 17.91
C ARG A 482 61.08 -9.63 17.07
N PHE A 483 60.04 -10.30 16.60
CA PHE A 483 60.13 -11.57 15.87
C PHE A 483 59.76 -11.43 14.39
N LYS A 484 59.33 -10.24 13.98
CA LYS A 484 58.97 -9.92 12.60
C LYS A 484 60.09 -10.17 11.60
N GLU A 485 61.34 -9.91 11.98
CA GLU A 485 62.50 -10.17 11.12
C GLU A 485 62.69 -11.65 10.78
N MET A 486 62.36 -12.57 11.69
CA MET A 486 62.46 -14.03 11.47
C MET A 486 61.51 -14.54 10.37
N PHE A 487 60.44 -13.79 10.08
CA PHE A 487 59.38 -14.17 9.15
C PHE A 487 59.38 -13.35 7.84
N GLU A 488 60.12 -12.24 7.79
CA GLU A 488 60.25 -11.39 6.61
C GLU A 488 61.61 -11.49 5.90
N ASN A 489 62.71 -11.71 6.64
CA ASN A 489 64.06 -11.71 6.07
C ASN A 489 64.48 -13.10 5.54
N PRO A 490 64.98 -13.20 4.30
CA PRO A 490 65.37 -14.47 3.67
C PRO A 490 66.61 -15.11 4.29
N GLU A 491 67.46 -14.33 4.98
CA GLU A 491 68.65 -14.88 5.67
C GLU A 491 68.30 -15.76 6.87
N PHE A 492 67.11 -15.60 7.46
CA PHE A 492 66.63 -16.46 8.54
C PHE A 492 65.85 -17.69 8.04
N ALA A 493 65.86 -17.97 6.72
CA ALA A 493 65.23 -19.16 6.17
C ALA A 493 65.89 -20.43 6.73
N ILE A 494 65.08 -21.31 7.32
CA ILE A 494 65.55 -22.59 7.82
C ILE A 494 65.71 -23.54 6.64
N ASP A 495 66.96 -23.87 6.31
CA ASP A 495 67.26 -24.88 5.32
C ASP A 495 67.29 -26.28 5.97
N GLU A 496 66.25 -27.07 5.71
CA GLU A 496 66.11 -28.43 6.22
C GLU A 496 67.16 -29.41 5.65
N GLN A 497 67.86 -29.02 4.57
CA GLN A 497 68.92 -29.85 3.97
C GLN A 497 70.29 -29.64 4.61
N SER A 498 70.48 -28.58 5.37
CA SER A 498 71.74 -28.27 6.05
C SER A 498 72.13 -29.36 7.05
N HIS A 499 73.44 -29.66 7.12
CA HIS A 499 73.98 -30.73 7.97
C HIS A 499 73.74 -30.46 9.46
N GLU A 500 73.78 -29.19 9.89
CA GLU A 500 73.51 -28.77 11.26
C GLU A 500 72.05 -28.98 11.69
N TYR A 501 71.08 -28.70 10.79
CA TYR A 501 69.66 -28.93 11.07
C TYR A 501 69.33 -30.42 11.23
N LYS A 502 69.96 -31.28 10.43
CA LYS A 502 69.80 -32.75 10.49
C LYS A 502 70.39 -33.36 11.77
N GLN A 503 71.49 -32.83 12.29
CA GLN A 503 72.06 -33.27 13.57
C GLN A 503 71.18 -32.90 14.78
N LEU A 504 70.57 -31.71 14.78
CA LEU A 504 69.71 -31.26 15.87
C LEU A 504 68.33 -31.95 15.89
N ASN A 505 67.87 -32.44 14.73
CA ASN A 505 66.57 -33.12 14.57
C ASN A 505 66.71 -34.54 13.96
N PRO A 506 67.35 -35.52 14.65
CA PRO A 506 67.70 -36.83 14.11
C PRO A 506 66.49 -37.73 13.77
N VAL A 507 65.28 -37.40 14.24
CA VAL A 507 64.08 -38.22 14.06
C VAL A 507 63.33 -37.93 12.76
N LYS A 508 63.64 -36.84 12.07
CA LYS A 508 62.98 -36.46 10.80
C LYS A 508 63.67 -37.05 9.56
N SER A 509 64.96 -37.39 9.62
CA SER A 509 65.70 -37.97 8.49
C SER A 509 65.26 -39.40 8.10
N THR A 510 64.39 -40.04 8.89
CA THR A 510 63.90 -41.41 8.64
C THR A 510 62.54 -41.46 7.94
N LYS A 511 61.89 -40.32 7.66
CA LYS A 511 60.53 -40.29 7.09
C LYS A 511 60.44 -40.06 5.58
N ASP A 512 61.52 -39.66 4.92
CA ASP A 512 61.53 -39.38 3.46
C ASP A 512 62.12 -40.52 2.61
N ILE A 513 62.23 -41.74 3.18
CA ILE A 513 62.46 -42.96 2.40
C ILE A 513 61.26 -43.87 2.61
N SER A 514 60.23 -43.71 1.77
CA SER A 514 59.15 -44.69 1.66
C SER A 514 59.60 -45.86 0.78
N ALA A 515 60.54 -46.66 1.29
CA ALA A 515 60.82 -48.00 0.82
C ALA A 515 60.90 -48.93 2.05
N PRO A 516 60.29 -50.12 1.99
CA PRO A 516 60.13 -50.99 3.15
C PRO A 516 61.49 -51.48 3.64
N ALA A 517 61.64 -51.57 4.97
CA ALA A 517 62.80 -52.14 5.64
C ALA A 517 63.10 -53.54 5.11
N LEU A 518 64.17 -53.65 4.33
CA LEU A 518 64.82 -54.91 3.95
C LEU A 518 65.97 -55.16 4.94
N THR A 519 66.06 -56.41 5.37
CA THR A 519 67.04 -56.94 6.33
C THR A 519 68.48 -56.87 5.77
N ALA A 520 69.42 -56.61 6.68
CA ALA A 520 70.86 -56.29 6.50
C ALA A 520 71.76 -57.34 5.78
N ALA A 521 71.30 -57.98 4.72
CA ALA A 521 72.08 -58.91 3.91
C ALA A 521 72.14 -58.56 2.41
N GLU A 522 71.52 -57.46 1.97
CA GLU A 522 71.51 -56.99 0.57
C GLU A 522 72.23 -55.63 0.38
N GLU A 523 72.73 -55.01 1.46
CA GLU A 523 73.33 -53.66 1.45
C GLU A 523 74.83 -53.65 1.04
N SER A 524 75.43 -54.79 0.68
CA SER A 524 76.88 -54.88 0.43
C SER A 524 77.32 -54.73 -1.03
N ASP A 525 76.41 -54.67 -2.01
CA ASP A 525 76.81 -54.74 -3.44
C ASP A 525 76.43 -53.53 -4.32
N GLU A 526 75.66 -52.54 -3.84
CA GLU A 526 75.25 -51.40 -4.69
C GLU A 526 76.05 -50.08 -4.46
N GLU A 527 76.95 -50.00 -3.48
CA GLU A 527 77.84 -48.84 -3.28
C GLU A 527 78.98 -48.71 -4.33
N ARG A 528 79.06 -49.61 -5.31
CA ARG A 528 80.17 -49.67 -6.28
C ARG A 528 79.92 -49.02 -7.65
N LEU A 529 78.75 -48.43 -7.90
CA LEU A 529 78.41 -47.88 -9.22
C LEU A 529 78.12 -46.38 -9.28
N ASN A 530 78.15 -45.64 -8.17
CA ASN A 530 77.93 -44.18 -8.17
C ASN A 530 79.18 -43.39 -7.80
N LEU A 531 80.14 -43.36 -8.73
CA LEU A 531 81.26 -42.40 -8.76
C LEU A 531 81.52 -41.99 -10.21
N ASN A 532 80.72 -41.07 -10.76
CA ASN A 532 81.25 -39.89 -11.46
C ASN A 532 80.19 -38.96 -12.05
N ASN A 533 80.43 -37.68 -11.79
CA ASN A 533 80.00 -36.47 -12.50
C ASN A 533 78.49 -36.10 -12.43
N GLY A 534 78.08 -34.96 -11.88
CA GLY A 534 78.79 -33.71 -11.64
C GLY A 534 78.35 -32.64 -12.64
N ASN A 535 77.56 -31.69 -12.11
CA ASN A 535 77.36 -30.31 -12.54
C ASN A 535 76.40 -29.92 -13.68
N ALA A 536 75.56 -28.95 -13.29
CA ALA A 536 75.20 -27.68 -13.93
C ALA A 536 73.84 -27.55 -14.64
N ASN A 537 73.03 -26.67 -14.02
CA ASN A 537 71.94 -25.83 -14.52
C ASN A 537 71.96 -25.52 -16.03
N GLU A 538 70.79 -25.47 -16.68
CA GLU A 538 70.03 -24.22 -16.90
C GLU A 538 68.69 -24.46 -17.63
N SER A 539 67.75 -23.56 -17.33
CA SER A 539 66.56 -23.08 -18.06
C SER A 539 66.67 -23.03 -19.59
N SER A 540 65.63 -22.95 -20.45
CA SER A 540 64.19 -22.64 -20.35
C SER A 540 63.54 -22.85 -21.73
N SER A 541 62.23 -23.11 -21.72
CA SER A 541 61.15 -22.65 -22.62
C SER A 541 61.13 -23.01 -24.12
N ASP A 542 59.96 -23.56 -24.48
CA ASP A 542 59.09 -23.26 -25.64
C ASP A 542 59.61 -23.38 -27.07
N SER A 543 58.97 -24.25 -27.86
CA SER A 543 58.10 -23.82 -28.97
C SER A 543 57.40 -25.01 -29.62
N ASP A 544 56.14 -24.76 -29.99
CA ASP A 544 55.23 -25.61 -30.74
C ASP A 544 55.69 -26.00 -32.16
N SER A 545 55.11 -27.11 -32.61
CA SER A 545 54.46 -27.33 -33.92
C SER A 545 55.19 -28.07 -35.05
N GLU A 546 54.60 -29.23 -35.40
CA GLU A 546 54.44 -29.83 -36.75
C GLU A 546 55.72 -30.36 -37.41
N SER A 547 55.78 -31.48 -38.13
CA SER A 547 54.81 -32.47 -38.64
C SER A 547 55.65 -33.48 -39.45
N GLU A 548 55.21 -34.76 -39.50
CA GLU A 548 55.63 -35.82 -40.45
C GLU A 548 57.06 -36.38 -40.21
N GLU A 549 57.39 -37.67 -40.34
CA GLU A 549 56.83 -38.80 -41.10
C GLU A 549 56.87 -40.12 -40.31
N ASP A 550 56.10 -41.07 -40.84
CA ASP A 550 55.93 -42.47 -40.45
C ASP A 550 57.22 -43.31 -40.38
N GLU A 551 57.20 -44.27 -39.46
CA GLU A 551 57.49 -45.71 -39.60
C GLU A 551 58.22 -46.27 -38.38
N GLU A 552 57.85 -47.51 -38.02
CA GLU A 552 58.37 -48.35 -36.92
C GLU A 552 57.66 -48.21 -35.55
N ASP A 553 56.65 -49.07 -35.34
CA ASP A 553 56.71 -50.10 -34.28
C ASP A 553 55.38 -50.85 -34.13
N GLU A 554 55.21 -51.94 -34.88
CA GLU A 554 54.11 -52.90 -34.68
C GLU A 554 54.13 -53.55 -33.27
N GLU A 555 55.27 -53.53 -32.57
CA GLU A 555 55.44 -54.17 -31.27
C GLU A 555 54.74 -53.41 -30.13
N THR A 556 54.77 -52.08 -30.16
CA THR A 556 54.12 -51.23 -29.13
C THR A 556 52.59 -51.35 -29.19
N ARG A 557 52.02 -51.48 -30.40
CA ARG A 557 50.58 -51.70 -30.61
C ARG A 557 50.14 -53.11 -30.18
N LYS A 558 50.96 -54.15 -30.39
CA LYS A 558 50.69 -55.52 -29.91
C LYS A 558 50.72 -55.61 -28.38
N LEU A 559 51.66 -54.94 -27.72
CA LEU A 559 51.74 -54.85 -26.25
C LEU A 559 50.57 -54.09 -25.63
N HIS A 560 50.14 -53.00 -26.27
CA HIS A 560 48.98 -52.23 -25.82
C HIS A 560 47.66 -53.02 -26.00
N ASN A 561 47.47 -53.69 -27.13
CA ASN A 561 46.29 -54.54 -27.37
C ASN A 561 46.23 -55.74 -26.40
N GLN A 562 47.36 -56.35 -26.02
CA GLN A 562 47.37 -57.40 -25.00
C GLN A 562 47.03 -56.88 -23.59
N LYS A 563 47.46 -55.66 -23.22
CA LYS A 563 47.08 -55.04 -21.95
C LYS A 563 45.58 -54.72 -21.91
N VAL A 564 45.04 -54.16 -22.99
CA VAL A 564 43.61 -53.82 -23.11
C VAL A 564 42.74 -55.09 -23.11
N GLN A 565 43.18 -56.18 -23.76
CA GLN A 565 42.49 -57.47 -23.72
C GLN A 565 42.49 -58.07 -22.30
N LYS A 566 43.61 -58.02 -21.58
CA LYS A 566 43.70 -58.48 -20.17
C LYS A 566 42.83 -57.65 -19.22
N GLU A 567 42.70 -56.34 -19.44
CA GLU A 567 41.79 -55.49 -18.67
C GLU A 567 40.32 -55.80 -18.96
N MET A 568 39.95 -55.94 -20.23
CA MET A 568 38.59 -56.31 -20.65
C MET A 568 38.16 -57.68 -20.12
N GLU A 569 39.08 -58.65 -20.08
CA GLU A 569 38.83 -59.98 -19.54
C GLU A 569 38.65 -59.98 -18.01
N LYS A 570 39.45 -59.18 -17.28
CA LYS A 570 39.23 -58.95 -15.83
C LYS A 570 37.88 -58.28 -15.56
N LEU A 571 37.49 -57.31 -16.38
CA LEU A 571 36.21 -56.59 -16.23
C LEU A 571 35.02 -57.51 -16.52
N ARG A 572 35.15 -58.39 -17.52
CA ARG A 572 34.14 -59.39 -17.88
C ARG A 572 33.99 -60.47 -16.80
N ARG A 573 35.11 -60.94 -16.22
CA ARG A 573 35.10 -61.88 -15.09
C ARG A 573 34.49 -61.28 -13.82
N LYS A 574 34.75 -59.98 -13.57
CA LYS A 574 34.14 -59.25 -12.45
C LYS A 574 32.63 -59.06 -12.65
N LYS A 575 32.19 -58.84 -13.89
CA LYS A 575 30.77 -58.72 -14.25
C LYS A 575 30.01 -60.04 -14.15
N GLN A 576 30.62 -61.15 -14.58
CA GLN A 576 30.05 -62.49 -14.41
C GLN A 576 29.91 -62.90 -12.94
N ALA A 577 30.94 -62.64 -12.12
CA ALA A 577 30.87 -62.89 -10.68
C ALA A 577 29.78 -62.05 -9.97
N GLN A 578 29.51 -60.85 -10.49
CA GLN A 578 28.46 -59.95 -9.99
C GLN A 578 27.06 -60.38 -10.46
N GLU A 579 26.94 -61.00 -11.64
CA GLU A 579 25.69 -61.61 -12.12
C GLU A 579 25.39 -62.92 -11.38
N GLU A 580 26.40 -63.73 -11.07
CA GLU A 580 26.26 -64.95 -10.26
C GLU A 580 25.92 -64.64 -8.81
N SER A 581 26.51 -63.60 -8.20
CA SER A 581 26.13 -63.16 -6.86
C SER A 581 24.70 -62.61 -6.81
N ASN A 582 24.27 -61.91 -7.86
CA ASN A 582 22.89 -61.43 -7.98
C ASN A 582 21.88 -62.56 -8.23
N ARG A 583 22.27 -63.63 -8.95
CA ARG A 583 21.45 -64.84 -9.10
C ARG A 583 21.33 -65.60 -7.77
N PHE A 584 22.44 -65.77 -7.05
CA PHE A 584 22.46 -66.40 -5.73
C PHE A 584 21.62 -65.61 -4.70
N MET A 585 21.67 -64.28 -4.73
CA MET A 585 20.83 -63.42 -3.90
C MET A 585 19.34 -63.44 -4.29
N ASN A 586 19.00 -63.69 -5.56
CA ASN A 586 17.61 -63.84 -6.00
C ASN A 586 17.03 -65.22 -5.67
N GLU A 587 17.84 -66.29 -5.71
CA GLU A 587 17.42 -67.63 -5.26
C GLU A 587 17.20 -67.68 -3.75
N MET A 588 18.03 -66.97 -2.96
CA MET A 588 17.84 -66.88 -1.50
C MET A 588 16.59 -66.08 -1.10
N LYS A 589 16.13 -65.17 -1.97
CA LYS A 589 14.94 -64.31 -1.72
C LYS A 589 13.62 -64.97 -2.14
N ALA A 590 13.66 -66.09 -2.86
CA ALA A 590 12.46 -66.82 -3.31
C ALA A 590 11.89 -67.79 -2.24
N MET A 591 12.59 -68.03 -1.13
CA MET A 591 12.15 -68.95 -0.06
C MET A 591 11.46 -68.29 1.13
N THR A 592 11.29 -66.96 1.14
CA THR A 592 10.79 -66.24 2.34
C THR A 592 9.68 -65.23 2.05
N GLU A 593 8.62 -65.62 1.33
CA GLU A 593 7.36 -64.85 1.32
C GLU A 593 6.13 -65.77 1.21
N ASP A 594 5.58 -66.15 2.37
CA ASP A 594 4.14 -66.34 2.51
C ASP A 594 3.64 -65.38 3.61
N ASN A 595 2.68 -64.53 3.23
CA ASN A 595 1.87 -63.62 4.07
C ASN A 595 2.54 -62.38 4.70
N THR A 596 2.41 -61.22 4.04
CA THR A 596 1.48 -60.12 4.44
C THR A 596 1.72 -58.86 3.60
N LYS A 597 0.65 -58.34 2.98
CA LYS A 597 0.66 -57.16 2.11
C LYS A 597 0.63 -55.86 2.93
N GLN A 598 1.70 -55.06 2.88
CA GLN A 598 1.62 -53.62 3.05
C GLN A 598 2.40 -52.90 1.93
N LYS A 599 1.80 -51.80 1.45
CA LYS A 599 2.13 -51.07 0.21
C LYS A 599 3.57 -50.56 0.20
N ALA A 600 4.36 -51.00 -0.78
CA ALA A 600 5.67 -50.45 -1.10
C ALA A 600 5.62 -49.54 -2.35
N VAL A 601 6.41 -48.48 -2.29
CA VAL A 601 6.59 -47.40 -3.28
C VAL A 601 7.28 -47.96 -4.54
N GLU A 602 6.65 -47.81 -5.71
CA GLU A 602 7.24 -48.19 -7.01
C GLU A 602 8.46 -47.29 -7.35
N SER A 603 9.56 -47.89 -7.81
CA SER A 603 10.79 -47.18 -8.19
C SER A 603 10.64 -46.41 -9.51
N PHE A 604 11.34 -45.28 -9.61
CA PHE A 604 11.30 -44.30 -10.70
C PHE A 604 11.47 -44.90 -12.12
N GLY A 605 12.23 -45.99 -12.26
CA GLY A 605 12.43 -46.68 -13.53
C GLY A 605 11.16 -47.37 -14.08
N SER A 606 10.27 -47.86 -13.21
CA SER A 606 9.02 -48.51 -13.63
C SER A 606 7.95 -47.51 -14.05
N GLN A 607 7.96 -46.30 -13.48
CA GLN A 607 7.09 -45.19 -13.89
C GLN A 607 7.46 -44.64 -15.29
N LEU A 608 8.75 -44.63 -15.63
CA LEU A 608 9.24 -44.17 -16.94
C LEU A 608 8.80 -45.11 -18.08
N LEU A 609 8.75 -46.42 -17.83
CA LEU A 609 8.28 -47.43 -18.79
C LEU A 609 6.76 -47.45 -18.99
N LYS A 610 5.98 -47.02 -17.98
CA LYS A 610 4.52 -46.82 -18.14
C LYS A 610 4.20 -45.57 -18.97
N ASN A 611 4.99 -44.51 -18.85
CA ASN A 611 4.79 -43.26 -19.61
C ASN A 611 5.16 -43.36 -21.10
N SER A 612 6.12 -44.21 -21.47
CA SER A 612 6.51 -44.39 -22.88
C SER A 612 5.48 -45.16 -23.72
N LYS A 613 4.59 -45.95 -23.10
CA LYS A 613 3.54 -46.71 -23.80
C LYS A 613 2.27 -45.90 -24.13
N ILE A 614 2.13 -44.66 -23.64
CA ILE A 614 0.91 -43.84 -23.82
C ILE A 614 0.97 -42.94 -25.08
N GLN A 615 2.09 -42.90 -25.81
CA GLN A 615 2.19 -42.11 -27.04
C GLN A 615 1.85 -42.93 -28.30
N LYS A 616 0.55 -43.04 -28.59
CA LYS A 616 0.03 -43.07 -29.98
C LYS A 616 -1.02 -41.96 -30.10
N PRO A 617 -0.86 -40.96 -31.00
CA PRO A 617 -1.83 -39.89 -31.10
C PRO A 617 -3.09 -40.37 -31.84
N LYS A 618 -4.25 -40.25 -31.20
CA LYS A 618 -5.53 -40.13 -31.89
C LYS A 618 -5.75 -38.66 -32.21
N HIS A 619 -5.92 -38.33 -33.49
CA HIS A 619 -6.34 -37.02 -33.95
C HIS A 619 -7.72 -36.66 -33.37
N SER A 620 -7.78 -35.56 -32.61
CA SER A 620 -8.99 -34.74 -32.51
C SER A 620 -8.60 -33.31 -32.19
N ASN A 621 -9.04 -32.38 -33.05
CA ASN A 621 -8.90 -30.93 -32.87
C ASN A 621 -9.44 -30.49 -31.51
N ASN A 622 -8.59 -29.91 -30.66
CA ASN A 622 -9.01 -28.98 -29.61
C ASN A 622 -7.81 -28.17 -29.11
N ASP A 623 -7.92 -26.85 -29.24
CA ASP A 623 -6.85 -25.86 -29.13
C ASP A 623 -6.69 -25.33 -27.69
N SER A 624 -6.63 -26.25 -26.72
CA SER A 624 -6.37 -25.91 -25.31
C SER A 624 -5.46 -26.96 -24.67
N ARG A 625 -4.40 -26.50 -24.00
CA ARG A 625 -3.45 -27.37 -23.29
C ARG A 625 -3.67 -27.21 -21.78
N LEU A 626 -4.30 -28.22 -21.18
CA LEU A 626 -4.48 -28.35 -19.73
C LEU A 626 -3.33 -29.19 -19.14
N ARG A 627 -2.56 -28.64 -18.21
CA ARG A 627 -1.58 -29.37 -17.40
C ARG A 627 -2.08 -29.45 -15.95
N ARG A 628 -2.07 -30.63 -15.36
CA ARG A 628 -2.42 -30.84 -13.94
C ARG A 628 -1.18 -31.25 -13.16
N HIS A 629 -0.93 -30.59 -12.03
CA HIS A 629 0.19 -30.89 -11.14
C HIS A 629 -0.25 -31.86 -10.03
N ALA A 630 0.72 -32.56 -9.43
CA ALA A 630 0.48 -33.63 -8.46
C ALA A 630 -0.22 -33.17 -7.16
N ARG A 631 -0.28 -31.85 -6.89
CA ARG A 631 -0.96 -31.25 -5.74
C ARG A 631 -2.26 -30.51 -6.10
N GLY A 632 -3.01 -31.01 -7.09
CA GLY A 632 -4.39 -30.57 -7.36
C GLY A 632 -4.54 -29.24 -8.12
N GLU A 633 -3.44 -28.55 -8.42
CA GLU A 633 -3.45 -27.35 -9.27
C GLU A 633 -3.52 -27.72 -10.76
N ALA A 634 -4.26 -26.94 -11.54
CA ALA A 634 -4.41 -27.12 -12.98
C ALA A 634 -4.14 -25.80 -13.72
N GLU A 635 -3.16 -25.83 -14.62
CA GLU A 635 -2.82 -24.74 -15.52
C GLU A 635 -3.48 -24.97 -16.89
N LEU A 636 -4.21 -23.98 -17.39
CA LEU A 636 -4.77 -23.98 -18.74
C LEU A 636 -4.04 -22.92 -19.57
N THR A 637 -3.38 -23.35 -20.66
CA THR A 637 -2.72 -22.42 -21.60
C THR A 637 -3.55 -22.29 -22.87
N PHE A 638 -3.84 -21.04 -23.23
CA PHE A 638 -4.58 -20.65 -24.44
C PHE A 638 -3.66 -19.84 -25.36
N VAL A 639 -3.67 -20.15 -26.66
CA VAL A 639 -2.97 -19.35 -27.67
C VAL A 639 -4.02 -18.45 -28.34
N PRO A 640 -4.08 -17.14 -28.03
CA PRO A 640 -5.07 -16.27 -28.62
C PRO A 640 -4.75 -16.04 -30.11
N GLN A 641 -5.62 -16.54 -30.99
CA GLN A 641 -5.61 -16.12 -32.40
C GLN A 641 -6.23 -14.73 -32.55
N LYS A 642 -5.62 -13.93 -33.42
CA LYS A 642 -6.16 -12.64 -33.86
C LYS A 642 -7.39 -12.94 -34.71
N LEU A 643 -8.58 -12.51 -34.26
CA LEU A 643 -9.81 -12.63 -35.03
C LEU A 643 -9.63 -11.97 -36.40
N GLU A 644 -9.66 -12.75 -37.48
CA GLU A 644 -9.74 -12.20 -38.82
C GLU A 644 -11.04 -11.40 -38.94
N LYS A 645 -10.92 -10.13 -39.35
CA LYS A 645 -12.07 -9.27 -39.60
C LYS A 645 -12.89 -9.90 -40.72
N LYS A 646 -14.12 -10.31 -40.41
CA LYS A 646 -15.11 -10.66 -41.44
C LYS A 646 -15.20 -9.50 -42.45
N PRO A 647 -15.25 -9.79 -43.76
CA PRO A 647 -15.34 -8.73 -44.76
C PRO A 647 -16.60 -7.92 -44.50
N LYS A 648 -16.45 -6.58 -44.46
CA LYS A 648 -17.59 -5.66 -44.42
C LYS A 648 -18.40 -5.87 -45.68
N VAL A 649 -19.63 -6.36 -45.54
CA VAL A 649 -20.62 -6.34 -46.63
C VAL A 649 -20.86 -4.86 -46.98
N ARG A 650 -20.42 -4.44 -48.17
CA ARG A 650 -20.84 -3.18 -48.77
C ARG A 650 -22.28 -3.36 -49.21
N PHE A 651 -23.18 -2.50 -48.73
CA PHE A 651 -24.50 -2.35 -49.34
C PHE A 651 -24.30 -1.52 -50.61
N GLU A 652 -24.30 -2.18 -51.76
CA GLU A 652 -24.57 -1.51 -53.03
C GLU A 652 -26.07 -1.27 -53.15
N SER A 653 -26.43 -0.07 -53.60
CA SER A 653 -27.79 0.34 -53.92
C SER A 653 -28.24 -0.34 -55.19
N ASP A 654 -29.18 -1.29 -55.09
CA ASP A 654 -29.80 -1.93 -56.24
C ASP A 654 -30.65 -0.94 -57.03
N ASN A 655 -30.18 -0.64 -58.25
CA ASN A 655 -31.00 -0.32 -59.40
C ASN A 655 -30.79 -1.45 -60.41
N SER A 656 -31.87 -1.85 -61.09
CA SER A 656 -32.00 -2.81 -62.20
C SER A 656 -32.31 -4.27 -61.86
N GLU A 657 -33.20 -4.77 -62.71
CA GLU A 657 -34.05 -5.95 -62.65
C GLU A 657 -33.28 -7.18 -63.15
N ASP A 658 -33.42 -8.34 -62.49
CA ASP A 658 -33.49 -9.66 -63.16
C ASP A 658 -33.76 -10.81 -62.15
N PRO A 659 -34.75 -11.70 -62.38
CA PRO A 659 -35.16 -12.70 -61.40
C PRO A 659 -34.78 -14.14 -61.84
N GLU A 660 -33.55 -14.61 -61.62
CA GLU A 660 -33.27 -16.05 -61.87
C GLU A 660 -32.23 -16.77 -61.01
N SER A 661 -31.69 -16.19 -59.92
CA SER A 661 -30.58 -16.80 -59.16
C SER A 661 -30.80 -16.97 -57.65
N LEU A 662 -32.00 -17.33 -57.20
CA LEU A 662 -32.28 -17.62 -55.78
C LEU A 662 -32.91 -18.99 -55.54
N LYS A 663 -32.17 -20.06 -55.83
CA LYS A 663 -32.39 -21.38 -55.21
C LYS A 663 -31.09 -21.79 -54.52
N ASN A 664 -31.18 -22.02 -53.21
CA ASN A 664 -30.15 -22.48 -52.27
C ASN A 664 -29.42 -21.40 -51.46
N SER A 665 -30.14 -20.79 -50.52
CA SER A 665 -29.55 -20.50 -49.20
C SER A 665 -30.62 -20.62 -48.11
N GLY A 666 -30.29 -21.39 -47.06
CA GLY A 666 -31.18 -21.67 -45.94
C GLY A 666 -31.42 -20.43 -45.08
N ARG A 667 -32.70 -20.20 -44.73
CA ARG A 667 -33.18 -19.09 -43.90
C ARG A 667 -32.64 -19.17 -42.46
N THR A 668 -32.08 -18.08 -41.95
CA THR A 668 -31.49 -17.97 -40.59
C THR A 668 -32.23 -17.04 -39.62
N LYS A 669 -33.45 -16.58 -39.91
CA LYS A 669 -34.25 -15.78 -38.95
C LYS A 669 -35.74 -16.16 -38.95
N GLN A 670 -36.30 -16.30 -37.74
CA GLN A 670 -37.73 -16.44 -37.49
C GLN A 670 -38.44 -15.10 -37.68
N ARG A 671 -39.57 -15.09 -38.42
CA ARG A 671 -40.47 -13.94 -38.51
C ARG A 671 -41.30 -13.85 -37.22
N PHE A 672 -41.10 -12.79 -36.46
CA PHE A 672 -42.08 -12.32 -35.48
C PHE A 672 -42.92 -11.23 -36.15
N ASP A 673 -43.97 -11.64 -36.85
CA ASP A 673 -45.01 -10.73 -37.32
C ASP A 673 -46.35 -11.23 -36.76
N GLY A 674 -47.02 -10.41 -35.96
CA GLY A 674 -48.31 -10.76 -35.33
C GLY A 674 -48.42 -10.72 -33.80
N ARG A 675 -47.44 -10.18 -33.03
CA ARG A 675 -47.66 -9.88 -31.60
C ARG A 675 -47.88 -8.38 -31.37
N ARG A 676 -49.16 -8.04 -31.14
CA ARG A 676 -49.67 -6.77 -30.63
C ARG A 676 -48.82 -6.28 -29.45
N ARG A 677 -48.21 -5.10 -29.59
CA ARG A 677 -47.70 -4.31 -28.45
C ARG A 677 -48.65 -3.13 -28.23
N ALA A 678 -49.38 -3.19 -27.12
CA ALA A 678 -50.20 -2.12 -26.60
C ALA A 678 -49.32 -0.98 -26.03
N SER A 679 -49.95 0.19 -25.86
CA SER A 679 -49.45 1.45 -25.31
C SER A 679 -48.59 2.34 -26.22
N LYS A 680 -49.23 2.96 -27.21
CA LYS A 680 -48.99 4.37 -27.55
C LYS A 680 -49.99 5.20 -26.75
N ASN A 681 -49.55 5.85 -25.67
CA ASN A 681 -50.27 7.02 -25.15
C ASN A 681 -49.40 8.25 -25.42
N ALA A 682 -49.79 8.95 -26.48
CA ALA A 682 -49.33 10.28 -26.80
C ALA A 682 -50.02 11.28 -25.86
N PHE A 683 -49.22 12.18 -25.31
CA PHE A 683 -49.67 13.36 -24.59
C PHE A 683 -50.60 14.22 -25.45
N ARG A 684 -51.74 14.63 -24.87
CA ARG A 684 -52.56 15.76 -25.32
C ARG A 684 -52.93 16.61 -24.10
N GLY A 685 -52.68 17.91 -24.26
CA GLY A 685 -52.95 19.06 -23.39
C GLY A 685 -53.72 18.88 -22.08
N MET A 686 -53.05 19.29 -21.00
CA MET A 686 -53.49 20.36 -20.09
C MET A 686 -52.25 21.08 -19.56
#